data_AF-A0A4R3AGL5-F1
#
_entry.id   AF-A0A4R3AGL5-F1
#
_cell.length_a   1.000
_cell.length_b   1.000
_cell.length_c   1.000
_cell.angle_alpha   90.00
_cell.angle_beta   90.00
_cell.angle_gamma   90.00
#
_symmetry.space_group_name_H-M   'P 1'
#
loop_
_entity.id
_entity.type
_entity.pdbx_description
1 polymer ?
#
loop_
_entity_poly.entity_id
_entity_poly.type
_entity_poly.pdbx_seq_one_letter_code
_entity_poly.pdbx_strand_id
1 'polypeptide(L)'
;MQKINPTYFTYFLSERDEQGVVLISPLISTETIHGNDLERLEEFVTIIRDQIDLTEVKGIIFKNPLIGQAINYDILLQQASDENSFKLRLKSLLSNFNELNQQKKPIVGLMDSDCLSLQLSTQLWAHCRIALEQIKIGFPEVNYGLFPGFGATIQITEILDAQDALPLVLQAKIITAQKAKEIGLIDLISSNIDHAIFQAKTWILEHVHEQARKPTPPWDGAQWDNLTVPIKKRNLGIKPNIDNCMAVIYQKHNLPKQEALRIEIAYFIQTLRDPITCSIIRTQYFGINEATKATGPLANSSYELKRMAILGAGMMGSGIAFEAARSGIDVILKDVTLQQAEQGKKYAEKVSAKWVELGKMNEEKRQALLSRISPTDQTKDFGEVDLIIEAVFEDKNLKAAVSNETLPFLNNNGFFASNTTSLPISELALVSPKPENFIGMHFFSPVDRMALVEIIRGKQTSEQTLSKALKVVRQLGKIPIVVHDGPAFFTSRIFFNYLLEAVTMLLEGIPASLIDEQAINAGFAVGPLAVLDEISLSLMLHVYDQLPHLHPSQRRCYDYLKKLVDSGRNGRKSNRGFYDYEIASGKKTIWQDSNLPTLTTLPETINIQDRLLHVMALDSYRCLIEGILDRPIDGDIGATLGIGYPIHTGGVFGHIDQVGLQKFVKDCQRFERLGEQWMIPTSLHQLAAENFTFYLGLQSNWPIQKQNL
;
A
#
# COMPACT_ATOMS: atom_id res chain seq x y z
N MET A 1 -42.07 -12.99 -16.10
CA MET A 1 -42.49 -12.06 -17.17
C MET A 1 -41.87 -12.52 -18.47
N GLN A 2 -42.63 -12.61 -19.55
CA GLN A 2 -42.14 -13.13 -20.83
C GLN A 2 -41.13 -12.14 -21.42
N LYS A 3 -39.85 -12.48 -21.35
CA LYS A 3 -38.77 -11.72 -21.97
C LYS A 3 -38.90 -11.87 -23.49
N ILE A 4 -38.88 -10.76 -24.22
CA ILE A 4 -38.75 -10.80 -25.68
C ILE A 4 -37.31 -11.27 -25.97
N ASN A 5 -37.15 -12.26 -26.86
CA ASN A 5 -35.93 -13.06 -27.09
C ASN A 5 -34.60 -12.37 -26.69
N PRO A 6 -33.81 -12.97 -25.77
CA PRO A 6 -32.51 -12.41 -25.38
C PRO A 6 -31.54 -12.37 -26.57
N THR A 7 -30.84 -11.25 -26.71
CA THR A 7 -29.74 -11.11 -27.68
C THR A 7 -28.40 -11.30 -26.96
N TYR A 8 -27.60 -12.25 -27.44
CA TYR A 8 -26.27 -12.53 -26.92
C TYR A 8 -25.22 -11.85 -27.79
N PHE A 9 -24.34 -11.11 -27.13
CA PHE A 9 -23.13 -10.51 -27.69
C PHE A 9 -21.90 -11.27 -27.15
N THR A 10 -20.69 -10.81 -27.50
CA THR A 10 -19.46 -11.46 -27.04
C THR A 10 -19.36 -11.42 -25.52
N TYR A 11 -19.57 -10.24 -24.93
CA TYR A 11 -19.39 -10.00 -23.50
C TYR A 11 -20.69 -9.70 -22.74
N PHE A 12 -21.83 -9.58 -23.44
CA PHE A 12 -23.07 -9.06 -22.87
C PHE A 12 -24.32 -9.83 -23.29
N LEU A 13 -25.31 -9.78 -22.41
CA LEU A 13 -26.68 -10.19 -22.63
C LEU A 13 -27.57 -8.94 -22.64
N SER A 14 -28.38 -8.78 -23.68
CA SER A 14 -29.39 -7.73 -23.78
C SER A 14 -30.79 -8.33 -23.75
N GLU A 15 -31.64 -7.87 -22.83
CA GLU A 15 -32.99 -8.37 -22.66
C GLU A 15 -33.98 -7.21 -22.66
N ARG A 16 -34.96 -7.23 -23.57
CA ARG A 16 -36.05 -6.24 -23.61
C ARG A 16 -37.32 -6.79 -22.98
N ASP A 17 -37.96 -5.99 -22.15
CA ASP A 17 -39.26 -6.30 -21.59
C ASP A 17 -40.43 -5.75 -22.41
N GLU A 18 -41.65 -6.14 -22.03
CA GLU A 18 -42.90 -5.71 -22.67
C GLU A 18 -43.15 -4.19 -22.55
N GLN A 19 -42.50 -3.51 -21.61
CA GLN A 19 -42.65 -2.07 -21.40
C GLN A 19 -41.69 -1.25 -22.27
N GLY A 20 -40.78 -1.91 -23.00
CA GLY A 20 -39.77 -1.30 -23.85
C GLY A 20 -38.49 -0.91 -23.10
N VAL A 21 -38.25 -1.45 -21.90
CA VAL A 21 -37.00 -1.23 -21.16
C VAL A 21 -36.02 -2.36 -21.49
N VAL A 22 -34.77 -1.99 -21.79
CA VAL A 22 -33.69 -2.94 -22.09
C VAL A 22 -32.78 -3.08 -20.87
N LEU A 23 -32.51 -4.31 -20.45
CA LEU A 23 -31.51 -4.63 -19.43
C LEU A 23 -30.26 -5.22 -20.12
N ILE A 24 -29.12 -4.56 -19.94
CA ILE A 24 -27.81 -5.03 -20.39
C ILE A 24 -27.05 -5.56 -19.18
N SER A 25 -26.63 -6.83 -19.24
CA SER A 25 -25.86 -7.49 -18.19
C SER A 25 -24.60 -8.14 -18.75
N PRO A 26 -23.47 -8.14 -18.01
CA PRO A 26 -22.28 -8.84 -18.45
C PRO A 26 -22.51 -10.36 -18.46
N LEU A 27 -22.02 -11.05 -19.50
CA LEU A 27 -21.96 -12.51 -19.56
C LEU A 27 -20.79 -13.01 -18.72
N ILE A 28 -21.06 -13.95 -17.81
CA ILE A 28 -20.04 -14.56 -16.94
C ILE A 28 -19.61 -15.90 -17.54
N SER A 29 -18.42 -15.95 -18.11
CA SER A 29 -17.73 -17.17 -18.55
C SER A 29 -16.22 -17.05 -18.26
N THR A 30 -15.49 -18.16 -18.28
CA THR A 30 -14.02 -18.15 -18.10
C THR A 30 -13.31 -17.32 -19.17
N GLU A 31 -13.82 -17.29 -20.41
CA GLU A 31 -13.27 -16.49 -21.50
C GLU A 31 -13.62 -15.00 -21.35
N THR A 32 -14.81 -14.66 -20.85
CA THR A 32 -15.21 -13.26 -20.67
C THR A 32 -14.60 -12.61 -19.42
N ILE A 33 -14.03 -13.36 -18.47
CA ILE A 33 -13.36 -12.79 -17.28
C ILE A 33 -11.96 -12.25 -17.59
N HIS A 34 -11.29 -12.77 -18.62
CA HIS A 34 -9.91 -12.41 -18.97
C HIS A 34 -9.81 -11.52 -20.23
N GLY A 35 -10.94 -11.06 -20.76
CA GLY A 35 -11.00 -10.20 -21.95
C GLY A 35 -10.38 -8.82 -21.74
N ASN A 36 -10.06 -8.15 -22.84
CA ASN A 36 -9.52 -6.80 -22.85
C ASN A 36 -10.57 -5.79 -22.38
N ASP A 37 -10.31 -5.08 -21.28
CA ASP A 37 -11.24 -4.09 -20.70
C ASP A 37 -11.71 -3.06 -21.75
N LEU A 38 -10.82 -2.60 -22.63
CA LEU A 38 -11.16 -1.60 -23.65
C LEU A 38 -12.09 -2.16 -24.74
N GLU A 39 -11.85 -3.39 -25.23
CA GLU A 39 -12.72 -4.04 -26.22
C GLU A 39 -14.12 -4.28 -25.65
N ARG A 40 -14.17 -4.65 -24.37
CA ARG A 40 -15.42 -4.85 -23.65
C ARG A 40 -16.22 -3.55 -23.53
N LEU A 41 -15.55 -2.44 -23.24
CA LEU A 41 -16.18 -1.12 -23.20
C LEU A 41 -16.63 -0.64 -24.59
N GLU A 42 -15.86 -0.93 -25.65
CA GLU A 42 -16.22 -0.62 -27.03
C GLU A 42 -17.49 -1.38 -27.46
N GLU A 43 -17.57 -2.70 -27.21
CA GLU A 43 -18.77 -3.48 -27.48
C GLU A 43 -19.97 -2.96 -26.66
N PHE A 44 -19.75 -2.67 -25.37
CA PHE A 44 -20.79 -2.15 -24.49
C PHE A 44 -21.41 -0.83 -25.01
N VAL A 45 -20.56 0.13 -25.40
CA VAL A 45 -21.02 1.43 -25.93
C VAL A 45 -21.77 1.24 -27.26
N THR A 46 -21.29 0.34 -28.12
CA THR A 46 -22.01 0.00 -29.37
C THR A 46 -23.39 -0.59 -29.08
N ILE A 47 -23.51 -1.53 -28.14
CA ILE A 47 -24.81 -2.12 -27.76
C ILE A 47 -25.77 -1.04 -27.27
N ILE A 48 -25.31 -0.15 -26.38
CA ILE A 48 -26.16 0.94 -25.86
C ILE A 48 -26.66 1.82 -27.00
N ARG A 49 -25.76 2.25 -27.92
CA ARG A 49 -26.13 3.11 -29.05
C ARG A 49 -27.15 2.44 -29.96
N ASP A 50 -26.89 1.19 -30.34
CA ASP A 50 -27.77 0.47 -31.26
C ASP A 50 -29.15 0.22 -30.63
N GLN A 51 -29.24 0.00 -29.31
CA GLN A 51 -30.51 -0.17 -28.60
C GLN A 51 -31.25 1.14 -28.34
N ILE A 52 -30.54 2.22 -27.97
CA ILE A 52 -31.17 3.48 -27.60
C ILE A 52 -31.84 4.15 -28.81
N ASP A 53 -31.35 3.91 -30.02
CA ASP A 53 -31.92 4.47 -31.25
C ASP A 53 -33.23 3.79 -31.70
N LEU A 54 -33.55 2.59 -31.19
CA LEU A 54 -34.76 1.84 -31.55
C LEU A 54 -36.02 2.50 -31.00
N THR A 55 -37.04 2.73 -31.83
CA THR A 55 -38.25 3.50 -31.47
C THR A 55 -39.06 2.85 -30.35
N GLU A 56 -39.05 1.53 -30.26
CA GLU A 56 -39.75 0.75 -29.23
C GLU A 56 -39.03 0.72 -27.88
N VAL A 57 -37.75 1.11 -27.84
CA VAL A 57 -36.97 1.21 -26.61
C VAL A 57 -37.25 2.54 -25.93
N LYS A 58 -37.67 2.49 -24.67
CA LYS A 58 -37.97 3.67 -23.82
C LYS A 58 -36.81 4.08 -22.93
N GLY A 59 -35.88 3.17 -22.65
CA GLY A 59 -34.69 3.43 -21.84
C GLY A 59 -33.87 2.16 -21.60
N ILE A 60 -32.68 2.35 -21.05
CA ILE A 60 -31.70 1.27 -20.82
C ILE A 60 -31.35 1.20 -19.33
N ILE A 61 -31.26 -0.02 -18.81
CA ILE A 61 -30.66 -0.35 -17.52
C ILE A 61 -29.40 -1.15 -17.81
N PHE A 62 -28.27 -0.80 -17.18
CA PHE A 62 -27.06 -1.58 -17.29
C PHE A 62 -26.46 -1.91 -15.92
N LYS A 63 -25.99 -3.14 -15.78
CA LYS A 63 -25.05 -3.52 -14.71
C LYS A 63 -23.64 -3.15 -15.11
N ASN A 64 -22.70 -3.17 -14.16
CA ASN A 64 -21.32 -2.85 -14.47
C ASN A 64 -20.79 -3.67 -15.68
N PRO A 65 -20.28 -3.02 -16.73
CA PRO A 65 -19.85 -3.74 -17.92
C PRO A 65 -18.57 -4.54 -17.71
N LEU A 66 -17.79 -4.22 -16.66
CA LEU A 66 -16.55 -4.90 -16.31
C LEU A 66 -16.78 -5.89 -15.17
N ILE A 67 -16.27 -7.12 -15.34
CA ILE A 67 -16.37 -8.19 -14.34
C ILE A 67 -15.10 -8.20 -13.48
N GLY A 68 -15.27 -8.35 -12.16
CA GLY A 68 -14.16 -8.40 -11.21
C GLY A 68 -13.76 -7.01 -10.69
N GLN A 69 -12.96 -6.98 -9.62
CA GLN A 69 -12.66 -5.73 -8.89
C GLN A 69 -11.46 -4.96 -9.45
N ALA A 70 -10.82 -5.43 -10.53
CA ALA A 70 -9.45 -5.09 -10.88
C ALA A 70 -9.30 -4.79 -12.37
N ILE A 71 -8.87 -3.56 -12.70
CA ILE A 71 -8.35 -3.23 -14.04
C ILE A 71 -7.16 -4.14 -14.33
N ASN A 72 -7.07 -4.66 -15.55
CA ASN A 72 -5.85 -5.31 -15.99
C ASN A 72 -4.80 -4.26 -16.39
N TYR A 73 -4.08 -3.75 -15.39
CA TYR A 73 -3.06 -2.71 -15.61
C TYR A 73 -1.93 -3.15 -16.55
N ASP A 74 -1.63 -4.45 -16.66
CA ASP A 74 -0.63 -4.96 -17.62
C ASP A 74 -1.11 -4.72 -19.05
N ILE A 75 -2.34 -5.14 -19.37
CA ILE A 75 -2.96 -4.88 -20.69
C ILE A 75 -3.04 -3.37 -20.96
N LEU A 76 -3.43 -2.57 -19.97
CA LEU A 76 -3.56 -1.12 -20.13
C LEU A 76 -2.21 -0.45 -20.45
N LEU A 77 -1.13 -0.84 -19.76
CA LEU A 77 0.22 -0.36 -20.03
C LEU A 77 0.71 -0.81 -21.41
N GLN A 78 0.45 -2.06 -21.79
CA GLN A 78 0.80 -2.59 -23.11
C GLN A 78 0.07 -1.82 -24.23
N GLN A 79 -1.22 -1.56 -24.08
CA GLN A 79 -1.98 -0.77 -25.05
C GLN A 79 -1.45 0.66 -25.17
N ALA A 80 -1.09 1.30 -24.05
CA ALA A 80 -0.53 2.63 -24.05
C ALA A 80 0.85 2.72 -24.74
N SER A 81 1.55 1.60 -24.94
CA SER A 81 2.81 1.57 -25.69
C SER A 81 2.64 1.92 -27.17
N ASP A 82 1.50 1.56 -27.78
CA ASP A 82 1.05 2.05 -29.08
C ASP A 82 0.15 3.28 -28.88
N GLU A 83 0.80 4.42 -28.60
CA GLU A 83 0.12 5.68 -28.30
C GLU A 83 -0.95 6.04 -29.35
N ASN A 84 -0.65 5.88 -30.64
CA ASN A 84 -1.54 6.34 -31.70
C ASN A 84 -2.82 5.51 -31.75
N SER A 85 -2.69 4.18 -31.76
CA SER A 85 -3.83 3.26 -31.76
C SER A 85 -4.68 3.45 -30.51
N PHE A 86 -4.05 3.47 -29.34
CA PHE A 86 -4.75 3.59 -28.06
C PHE A 86 -5.47 4.92 -27.91
N LYS A 87 -4.84 6.03 -28.32
CA LYS A 87 -5.45 7.37 -28.32
C LYS A 87 -6.68 7.44 -29.24
N LEU A 88 -6.62 6.84 -30.43
CA LEU A 88 -7.75 6.82 -31.35
C LEU A 88 -8.93 6.02 -30.78
N ARG A 89 -8.66 4.86 -30.19
CA ARG A 89 -9.67 4.03 -29.51
C ARG A 89 -10.33 4.76 -28.36
N LEU A 90 -9.54 5.35 -27.45
CA LEU A 90 -10.07 6.16 -26.34
C LEU A 90 -10.89 7.35 -26.84
N LYS A 91 -10.43 8.05 -27.89
CA LYS A 91 -11.18 9.17 -28.48
C LYS A 91 -12.52 8.69 -29.04
N SER A 92 -12.55 7.57 -29.76
CA SER A 92 -13.78 7.01 -30.29
C SER A 92 -14.75 6.59 -29.18
N LEU A 93 -14.25 5.85 -28.18
CA LEU A 93 -15.03 5.42 -27.02
C LEU A 93 -15.67 6.60 -26.30
N LEU A 94 -14.88 7.62 -25.93
CA LEU A 94 -15.37 8.77 -25.17
C LEU A 94 -16.24 9.72 -26.02
N SER A 95 -16.02 9.80 -27.33
CA SER A 95 -16.90 10.56 -28.24
C SER A 95 -18.28 9.92 -28.32
N ASN A 96 -18.34 8.61 -28.62
CA ASN A 96 -19.58 7.86 -28.69
C ASN A 96 -20.36 7.96 -27.38
N PHE A 97 -19.64 7.85 -26.26
CA PHE A 97 -20.27 7.94 -24.96
C PHE A 97 -20.76 9.36 -24.62
N ASN A 98 -20.01 10.40 -24.99
CA ASN A 98 -20.46 11.78 -24.82
C ASN A 98 -21.72 12.09 -25.64
N GLU A 99 -21.90 11.46 -26.81
CA GLU A 99 -23.14 11.52 -27.60
C GLU A 99 -24.30 10.81 -26.89
N LEU A 100 -24.06 9.66 -26.25
CA LEU A 100 -25.06 8.94 -25.46
C LEU A 100 -25.60 9.77 -24.29
N ASN A 101 -24.74 10.55 -23.63
CA ASN A 101 -25.16 11.50 -22.58
C ASN A 101 -26.08 12.63 -23.07
N GLN A 102 -26.18 12.84 -24.38
CA GLN A 102 -27.06 13.85 -24.99
C GLN A 102 -28.36 13.24 -25.52
N GLN A 103 -28.52 11.92 -25.42
CA GLN A 103 -29.72 11.22 -25.88
C GLN A 103 -30.92 11.55 -24.98
N LYS A 104 -32.12 11.59 -25.57
CA LYS A 104 -33.35 11.92 -24.84
C LYS A 104 -33.89 10.78 -23.99
N LYS A 105 -33.46 9.55 -24.27
CA LYS A 105 -33.96 8.36 -23.58
C LYS A 105 -33.09 8.06 -22.35
N PRO A 106 -33.70 7.77 -21.19
CA PRO A 106 -32.99 7.55 -19.94
C PRO A 106 -32.11 6.29 -19.97
N ILE A 107 -31.00 6.38 -19.24
CA ILE A 107 -30.01 5.31 -19.05
C ILE A 107 -29.72 5.23 -17.56
N VAL A 108 -29.90 4.05 -16.96
CA VAL A 108 -29.73 3.80 -15.52
C VAL A 108 -28.62 2.79 -15.29
N GLY A 109 -27.65 3.15 -14.44
CA GLY A 109 -26.54 2.29 -14.02
C GLY A 109 -26.83 1.64 -12.67
N LEU A 110 -26.63 0.33 -12.58
CA LEU A 110 -26.79 -0.47 -11.36
C LEU A 110 -25.42 -0.88 -10.81
N MET A 111 -25.21 -0.62 -9.51
CA MET A 111 -24.03 -1.04 -8.76
C MET A 111 -24.40 -2.15 -7.76
N ASP A 112 -24.19 -3.40 -8.17
CA ASP A 112 -24.51 -4.60 -7.37
C ASP A 112 -23.30 -5.22 -6.65
N SER A 113 -22.13 -4.61 -6.79
CA SER A 113 -20.90 -4.93 -6.06
C SER A 113 -20.13 -3.66 -5.73
N ASP A 114 -19.01 -3.80 -5.00
CA ASP A 114 -17.98 -2.75 -4.93
C ASP A 114 -17.72 -2.20 -6.34
N CYS A 115 -17.74 -0.87 -6.48
CA CYS A 115 -17.66 -0.17 -7.74
C CYS A 115 -16.46 0.77 -7.70
N LEU A 116 -15.31 0.24 -8.12
CA LEU A 116 -14.01 0.90 -8.02
C LEU A 116 -13.39 1.15 -9.40
N SER A 117 -12.57 2.19 -9.50
CA SER A 117 -11.80 2.48 -10.71
C SER A 117 -12.67 2.56 -11.98
N LEU A 118 -12.33 1.82 -13.04
CA LEU A 118 -13.02 1.83 -14.32
C LEU A 118 -14.50 1.41 -14.20
N GLN A 119 -14.82 0.58 -13.21
CA GLN A 119 -16.22 0.25 -12.89
C GLN A 119 -17.00 1.51 -12.52
N LEU A 120 -16.44 2.37 -11.66
CA LEU A 120 -17.09 3.64 -11.31
C LEU A 120 -17.11 4.59 -12.51
N SER A 121 -16.03 4.67 -13.29
CA SER A 121 -15.98 5.47 -14.53
C SER A 121 -17.17 5.18 -15.43
N THR A 122 -17.49 3.90 -15.65
CA THR A 122 -18.63 3.46 -16.46
C THR A 122 -19.99 3.72 -15.82
N GLN A 123 -20.07 3.93 -14.50
CA GLN A 123 -21.33 4.29 -13.87
C GLN A 123 -21.63 5.78 -14.01
N LEU A 124 -20.60 6.65 -14.03
CA LEU A 124 -20.77 8.09 -14.23
C LEU A 124 -21.46 8.43 -15.56
N TRP A 125 -21.45 7.47 -16.47
CA TRP A 125 -22.10 7.48 -17.77
C TRP A 125 -23.63 7.38 -17.71
N ALA A 126 -24.21 6.97 -16.59
CA ALA A 126 -25.64 6.86 -16.44
C ALA A 126 -26.29 8.19 -16.04
N HIS A 127 -27.49 8.44 -16.56
CA HIS A 127 -28.35 9.54 -16.12
C HIS A 127 -28.75 9.36 -14.65
N CYS A 128 -29.11 8.13 -14.25
CA CYS A 128 -29.42 7.74 -12.88
C CYS A 128 -28.55 6.56 -12.44
N ARG A 129 -28.06 6.58 -11.19
CA ARG A 129 -27.21 5.57 -10.58
C ARG A 129 -27.88 5.02 -9.33
N ILE A 130 -28.05 3.71 -9.27
CA ILE A 130 -28.64 2.98 -8.14
C ILE A 130 -27.61 2.01 -7.60
N ALA A 131 -27.34 2.07 -6.30
CA ALA A 131 -26.38 1.18 -5.62
C ALA A 131 -27.05 0.30 -4.56
N LEU A 132 -26.46 -0.87 -4.31
CA LEU A 132 -26.79 -1.64 -3.11
C LEU A 132 -26.17 -1.01 -1.84
N GLU A 133 -26.77 -1.28 -0.67
CA GLU A 133 -26.36 -0.65 0.60
C GLU A 133 -24.89 -0.90 0.99
N GLN A 134 -24.41 -2.15 0.81
CA GLN A 134 -23.12 -2.60 1.35
C GLN A 134 -22.04 -2.67 0.29
N ILE A 135 -21.83 -1.57 -0.45
CA ILE A 135 -20.77 -1.47 -1.45
C ILE A 135 -19.81 -0.32 -1.15
N LYS A 136 -18.58 -0.47 -1.63
CA LYS A 136 -17.54 0.57 -1.67
C LYS A 136 -17.51 1.24 -3.04
N ILE A 137 -17.33 2.56 -3.04
CA ILE A 137 -17.31 3.38 -4.25
C ILE A 137 -16.09 4.31 -4.19
N GLY A 138 -15.32 4.40 -5.27
CA GLY A 138 -14.22 5.36 -5.37
C GLY A 138 -13.14 4.99 -6.39
N PHE A 139 -12.07 5.78 -6.42
CA PHE A 139 -10.98 5.66 -7.38
C PHE A 139 -9.62 5.41 -6.71
N PRO A 140 -9.17 4.15 -6.59
CA PRO A 140 -7.87 3.83 -5.98
C PRO A 140 -6.64 4.20 -6.83
N GLU A 141 -6.81 4.65 -8.07
CA GLU A 141 -5.78 4.86 -9.10
C GLU A 141 -4.56 5.66 -8.61
N VAL A 142 -4.76 6.69 -7.78
CA VAL A 142 -3.66 7.52 -7.26
C VAL A 142 -2.67 6.74 -6.41
N ASN A 143 -3.13 5.70 -5.70
CA ASN A 143 -2.24 4.83 -4.94
C ASN A 143 -1.33 3.99 -5.84
N TYR A 144 -1.72 3.79 -7.11
CA TYR A 144 -0.99 3.02 -8.10
C TYR A 144 -0.25 3.90 -9.11
N GLY A 145 -0.07 5.20 -8.82
CA GLY A 145 0.64 6.09 -9.75
C GLY A 145 -0.18 6.43 -11.00
N LEU A 146 -1.49 6.23 -10.98
CA LEU A 146 -2.42 6.59 -12.06
C LEU A 146 -3.40 7.66 -11.57
N PHE A 147 -4.20 8.19 -12.48
CA PHE A 147 -5.38 8.97 -12.11
C PHE A 147 -6.61 8.44 -12.87
N PRO A 148 -7.83 8.76 -12.46
CA PRO A 148 -9.04 8.24 -13.10
C PRO A 148 -9.16 8.72 -14.56
N GLY A 149 -8.88 7.83 -15.52
CA GLY A 149 -9.03 8.12 -16.95
C GLY A 149 -10.43 7.83 -17.48
N PHE A 150 -10.56 7.67 -18.80
CA PHE A 150 -11.80 7.25 -19.47
C PHE A 150 -13.00 8.18 -19.22
N GLY A 151 -12.75 9.48 -19.18
CA GLY A 151 -13.74 10.53 -18.93
C GLY A 151 -14.09 10.70 -17.46
N ALA A 152 -13.56 9.88 -16.55
CA ALA A 152 -13.95 9.90 -15.15
C ALA A 152 -13.54 11.17 -14.43
N THR A 153 -12.32 11.68 -14.68
CA THR A 153 -11.85 12.93 -14.07
C THR A 153 -12.73 14.10 -14.51
N ILE A 154 -13.16 14.11 -15.78
CA ILE A 154 -14.07 15.15 -16.27
C ILE A 154 -15.47 14.99 -15.67
N GLN A 155 -16.06 13.80 -15.75
CA GLN A 155 -17.47 13.58 -15.38
C GLN A 155 -17.71 13.74 -13.87
N ILE A 156 -16.79 13.27 -13.02
CA ILE A 156 -16.99 13.42 -11.58
C ILE A 156 -17.00 14.88 -11.14
N THR A 157 -16.22 15.74 -11.81
CA THR A 157 -16.21 17.19 -11.53
C THR A 157 -17.38 17.94 -12.17
N GLU A 158 -18.22 17.26 -12.97
CA GLU A 158 -19.52 17.77 -13.42
C GLU A 158 -20.66 17.34 -12.49
N ILE A 159 -20.51 16.19 -11.84
CA ILE A 159 -21.51 15.60 -10.92
C ILE A 159 -21.36 16.14 -9.50
N LEU A 160 -20.12 16.34 -9.04
CA LEU A 160 -19.80 16.75 -7.68
C LEU A 160 -19.10 18.12 -7.66
N ASP A 161 -19.20 18.80 -6.51
CA ASP A 161 -18.36 19.97 -6.25
C ASP A 161 -16.89 19.58 -6.00
N ALA A 162 -15.99 20.56 -5.93
CA ALA A 162 -14.57 20.32 -5.70
C ALA A 162 -14.29 19.63 -4.36
N GLN A 163 -15.07 19.94 -3.32
CA GLN A 163 -14.83 19.47 -1.97
C GLN A 163 -15.09 17.95 -1.86
N ASP A 164 -16.06 17.44 -2.59
CA ASP A 164 -16.39 16.03 -2.64
C ASP A 164 -15.67 15.28 -3.79
N ALA A 165 -15.41 15.91 -4.94
CA ALA A 165 -14.72 15.28 -6.07
C ALA A 165 -13.22 15.05 -5.81
N LEU A 166 -12.50 16.07 -5.33
CA LEU A 166 -11.04 16.01 -5.22
C LEU A 166 -10.53 14.93 -4.26
N PRO A 167 -11.15 14.68 -3.09
CA PRO A 167 -10.75 13.55 -2.25
C PRO A 167 -10.88 12.19 -2.95
N LEU A 168 -11.87 12.01 -3.82
CA LEU A 168 -12.05 10.77 -4.56
C LEU A 168 -10.94 10.56 -5.60
N VAL A 169 -10.61 11.59 -6.38
CA VAL A 169 -9.68 11.46 -7.52
C VAL A 169 -8.22 11.81 -7.24
N LEU A 170 -7.90 12.60 -6.20
CA LEU A 170 -6.52 12.99 -5.84
C LEU A 170 -5.99 12.30 -4.58
N GLN A 171 -6.87 11.71 -3.76
CA GLN A 171 -6.49 11.10 -2.48
C GLN A 171 -6.96 9.65 -2.35
N ALA A 172 -7.52 9.08 -3.43
CA ALA A 172 -8.02 7.71 -3.47
C ALA A 172 -9.01 7.38 -2.34
N LYS A 173 -9.83 8.36 -1.94
CA LYS A 173 -10.83 8.16 -0.90
C LYS A 173 -11.89 7.17 -1.39
N ILE A 174 -12.12 6.12 -0.61
CA ILE A 174 -13.21 5.16 -0.82
C ILE A 174 -14.35 5.48 0.14
N ILE A 175 -15.57 5.54 -0.37
CA ILE A 175 -16.77 5.90 0.39
C ILE A 175 -17.83 4.80 0.34
N THR A 176 -18.77 4.84 1.27
CA THR A 176 -19.92 3.94 1.32
C THR A 176 -21.03 4.41 0.38
N ALA A 177 -21.95 3.52 0.01
CA ALA A 177 -23.15 3.88 -0.75
C ALA A 177 -23.93 5.04 -0.09
N GLN A 178 -24.08 5.01 1.24
CA GLN A 178 -24.75 6.07 1.99
C GLN A 178 -24.09 7.43 1.78
N LYS A 179 -22.76 7.52 1.95
CA LYS A 179 -22.04 8.78 1.72
C LYS A 179 -22.08 9.20 0.25
N ALA A 180 -22.04 8.24 -0.68
CA ALA A 180 -22.16 8.52 -2.11
C ALA A 180 -23.53 9.14 -2.46
N LYS A 181 -24.61 8.72 -1.79
CA LYS A 181 -25.94 9.31 -1.97
C LYS A 181 -26.01 10.72 -1.40
N GLU A 182 -25.45 10.93 -0.21
CA GLU A 182 -25.42 12.23 0.46
C GLU A 182 -24.74 13.32 -0.38
N ILE A 183 -23.65 12.98 -1.08
CA ILE A 183 -22.91 13.92 -1.93
C ILE A 183 -23.49 14.02 -3.36
N GLY A 184 -24.53 13.23 -3.70
CA GLY A 184 -25.11 13.19 -5.03
C GLY A 184 -24.32 12.38 -6.07
N LEU A 185 -23.32 11.60 -5.65
CA LEU A 185 -22.60 10.69 -6.54
C LEU A 185 -23.51 9.55 -7.00
N ILE A 186 -24.45 9.09 -6.18
CA ILE A 186 -25.52 8.15 -6.58
C ILE A 186 -26.89 8.74 -6.25
N ASP A 187 -27.92 8.30 -6.96
CA ASP A 187 -29.26 8.87 -6.83
C ASP A 187 -30.11 8.05 -5.85
N LEU A 188 -30.02 6.71 -5.90
CA LEU A 188 -30.82 5.80 -5.08
C LEU A 188 -29.97 4.68 -4.45
N ILE A 189 -30.46 4.20 -3.30
CA ILE A 189 -29.93 3.02 -2.63
C ILE A 189 -31.03 1.97 -2.58
N SER A 190 -30.66 0.72 -2.83
CA SER A 190 -31.56 -0.43 -2.87
C SER A 190 -31.09 -1.57 -1.99
N SER A 191 -32.03 -2.39 -1.51
CA SER A 191 -31.73 -3.51 -0.61
C SER A 191 -31.22 -4.76 -1.35
N ASN A 192 -31.65 -4.97 -2.60
CA ASN A 192 -31.22 -6.08 -3.44
C ASN A 192 -31.36 -5.73 -4.94
N ILE A 193 -30.80 -6.58 -5.79
CA ILE A 193 -30.75 -6.34 -7.24
C ILE A 193 -32.14 -6.29 -7.91
N ASP A 194 -33.07 -7.15 -7.50
CA ASP A 194 -34.41 -7.19 -8.11
C ASP A 194 -35.18 -5.91 -7.82
N HIS A 195 -35.07 -5.41 -6.57
CA HIS A 195 -35.64 -4.13 -6.17
C HIS A 195 -34.95 -2.97 -6.91
N ALA A 196 -33.62 -3.03 -7.11
CA ALA A 196 -32.90 -2.01 -7.88
C ALA A 196 -33.36 -1.95 -9.35
N ILE A 197 -33.58 -3.10 -9.99
CA ILE A 197 -34.11 -3.19 -11.35
C ILE A 197 -35.53 -2.61 -11.41
N PHE A 198 -36.38 -2.93 -10.42
CA PHE A 198 -37.73 -2.36 -10.33
C PHE A 198 -37.71 -0.83 -10.19
N GLN A 199 -36.86 -0.29 -9.31
CA GLN A 199 -36.68 1.16 -9.14
C GLN A 199 -36.17 1.81 -10.43
N ALA A 200 -35.20 1.19 -11.11
CA ALA A 200 -34.66 1.70 -12.37
C ALA A 200 -35.74 1.77 -13.48
N LYS A 201 -36.58 0.73 -13.61
CA LYS A 201 -37.69 0.73 -14.57
C LYS A 201 -38.69 1.83 -14.28
N THR A 202 -39.08 1.97 -13.02
CA THR A 202 -40.02 3.00 -12.58
C THR A 202 -39.47 4.38 -12.93
N TRP A 203 -38.20 4.62 -12.60
CA TRP A 203 -37.52 5.88 -12.91
C TRP A 203 -37.47 6.16 -14.42
N ILE A 204 -37.14 5.16 -15.25
CA ILE A 204 -37.14 5.30 -16.72
C ILE A 204 -38.51 5.72 -17.26
N LEU A 205 -39.58 5.08 -16.78
CA LEU A 205 -40.94 5.34 -17.26
C LEU A 205 -41.48 6.71 -16.82
N GLU A 206 -40.99 7.24 -15.71
CA GLU A 206 -41.32 8.59 -15.23
C GLU A 206 -40.53 9.70 -15.95
N HIS A 207 -39.35 9.37 -16.50
CA HIS A 207 -38.40 10.35 -17.05
C HIS A 207 -38.05 10.08 -18.54
N VAL A 208 -38.99 9.53 -19.32
CA VAL A 208 -38.81 9.10 -20.73
C VAL A 208 -38.28 10.22 -21.66
N HIS A 209 -38.38 11.49 -21.24
CA HIS A 209 -37.92 12.66 -21.99
C HIS A 209 -37.12 13.67 -21.15
N GLU A 210 -36.68 13.31 -19.95
CA GLU A 210 -35.93 14.24 -19.11
C GLU A 210 -34.48 14.35 -19.59
N GLN A 211 -34.00 15.59 -19.73
CA GLN A 211 -32.66 15.89 -20.23
C GLN A 211 -31.61 15.89 -19.11
N ALA A 212 -30.36 15.72 -19.53
CA ALA A 212 -29.10 15.74 -18.79
C ALA A 212 -29.12 16.47 -17.44
N ARG A 213 -28.40 15.90 -16.46
CA ARG A 213 -28.18 16.52 -15.14
C ARG A 213 -27.85 18.00 -15.27
N LYS A 214 -28.45 18.82 -14.41
CA LYS A 214 -28.03 20.21 -14.23
C LYS A 214 -26.54 20.22 -13.91
N PRO A 215 -25.71 20.93 -14.67
CA PRO A 215 -24.28 20.99 -14.41
C PRO A 215 -24.05 21.61 -13.03
N THR A 216 -23.12 21.02 -12.27
CA THR A 216 -22.66 21.62 -11.01
C THR A 216 -22.01 22.97 -11.33
N PRO A 217 -22.20 24.01 -10.49
CA PRO A 217 -21.58 25.30 -10.72
C PRO A 217 -20.06 25.19 -10.89
N PRO A 218 -19.45 26.03 -11.76
CA PRO A 218 -18.00 26.10 -11.88
C PRO A 218 -17.36 26.46 -10.54
N TRP A 219 -16.17 25.91 -10.30
CA TRP A 219 -15.48 26.04 -9.02
C TRP A 219 -14.83 27.41 -8.86
N ASP A 220 -14.86 27.95 -7.64
CA ASP A 220 -14.15 29.20 -7.33
C ASP A 220 -12.62 28.97 -7.27
N GLY A 221 -11.83 29.93 -7.76
CA GLY A 221 -10.37 29.88 -7.74
C GLY A 221 -9.80 29.80 -6.32
N ALA A 222 -10.42 30.50 -5.36
CA ALA A 222 -9.99 30.42 -3.96
C ALA A 222 -10.28 29.05 -3.33
N GLN A 223 -11.41 28.42 -3.70
CA GLN A 223 -11.74 27.06 -3.28
C GLN A 223 -10.73 26.04 -3.83
N TRP A 224 -10.35 26.18 -5.11
CA TRP A 224 -9.33 25.33 -5.73
C TRP A 224 -7.97 25.45 -5.02
N ASP A 225 -7.51 26.67 -4.73
CA ASP A 225 -6.22 26.87 -4.06
C ASP A 225 -6.22 26.29 -2.65
N ASN A 226 -7.30 26.50 -1.89
CA ASN A 226 -7.45 25.95 -0.54
C ASN A 226 -7.38 24.41 -0.51
N LEU A 227 -7.94 23.75 -1.53
CA LEU A 227 -7.97 22.29 -1.61
C LEU A 227 -6.68 21.70 -2.21
N THR A 228 -6.05 22.39 -3.17
CA THR A 228 -4.93 21.82 -3.95
C THR A 228 -3.55 22.23 -3.47
N VAL A 229 -3.37 23.41 -2.85
CA VAL A 229 -2.07 23.83 -2.31
C VAL A 229 -1.52 22.83 -1.28
N PRO A 230 -2.32 22.28 -0.33
CA PRO A 230 -1.84 21.24 0.58
C PRO A 230 -1.43 19.95 -0.14
N ILE A 231 -2.14 19.59 -1.22
CA ILE A 231 -1.85 18.39 -2.02
C ILE A 231 -0.54 18.59 -2.78
N LYS A 232 -0.38 19.73 -3.48
CA LYS A 232 0.87 20.11 -4.18
C LYS A 232 2.06 20.13 -3.24
N LYS A 233 1.90 20.70 -2.04
CA LYS A 233 2.95 20.75 -1.02
C LYS A 233 3.37 19.36 -0.52
N ARG A 234 2.44 18.40 -0.49
CA ARG A 234 2.75 17.00 -0.14
C ARG A 234 3.32 16.20 -1.33
N ASN A 235 2.90 16.52 -2.56
CA ASN A 235 3.36 15.84 -3.76
C ASN A 235 4.78 16.26 -4.17
N LEU A 236 5.12 17.55 -4.00
CA LEU A 236 6.42 18.15 -4.36
C LEU A 236 6.83 17.93 -5.84
N GLY A 237 5.89 17.62 -6.72
CA GLY A 237 6.16 17.29 -8.12
C GLY A 237 6.71 15.88 -8.35
N ILE A 238 6.70 15.03 -7.32
CA ILE A 238 7.31 13.69 -7.35
C ILE A 238 6.42 12.70 -8.10
N LYS A 239 5.10 12.79 -7.92
CA LYS A 239 4.15 11.86 -8.55
C LYS A 239 3.41 12.55 -9.71
N PRO A 240 3.75 12.21 -10.98
CA PRO A 240 3.20 12.89 -12.15
C PRO A 240 1.69 12.67 -12.33
N ASN A 241 1.14 11.56 -11.85
CA ASN A 241 -0.30 11.30 -11.92
C ASN A 241 -1.15 12.32 -11.16
N ILE A 242 -0.67 12.80 -10.01
CA ILE A 242 -1.39 13.80 -9.21
C ILE A 242 -1.36 15.15 -9.94
N ASP A 243 -0.19 15.55 -10.46
CA ASP A 243 -0.03 16.81 -11.18
C ASP A 243 -0.81 16.82 -12.50
N ASN A 244 -0.79 15.71 -13.23
CA ASN A 244 -1.56 15.52 -14.45
C ASN A 244 -3.06 15.54 -14.18
N CYS A 245 -3.53 14.87 -13.12
CA CYS A 245 -4.94 14.92 -12.72
C CYS A 245 -5.38 16.35 -12.37
N MET A 246 -4.58 17.07 -11.57
CA MET A 246 -4.84 18.47 -11.25
C MET A 246 -4.85 19.35 -12.50
N ALA A 247 -3.95 19.12 -13.46
CA ALA A 247 -3.88 19.87 -14.71
C ALA A 247 -5.15 19.66 -15.56
N VAL A 248 -5.61 18.42 -15.68
CA VAL A 248 -6.85 18.07 -16.38
C VAL A 248 -8.05 18.79 -15.76
N ILE A 249 -8.18 18.70 -14.44
CA ILE A 249 -9.30 19.29 -13.71
C ILE A 249 -9.29 20.83 -13.83
N TYR A 250 -8.12 21.45 -13.67
CA TYR A 250 -7.97 22.90 -13.75
C TYR A 250 -8.28 23.42 -15.16
N GLN A 251 -7.79 22.75 -16.20
CA GLN A 251 -8.01 23.17 -17.59
C GLN A 251 -9.48 23.00 -18.03
N LYS A 252 -10.18 21.96 -17.53
CA LYS A 252 -11.61 21.73 -17.80
C LYS A 252 -12.48 22.94 -17.48
N HIS A 253 -12.13 23.73 -16.46
CA HIS A 253 -12.93 24.89 -16.02
C HIS A 253 -13.26 25.87 -17.17
N ASN A 254 -12.35 26.03 -18.13
CA ASN A 254 -12.48 27.02 -19.19
C ASN A 254 -12.72 26.41 -20.57
N LEU A 255 -13.04 25.11 -20.64
CA LEU A 255 -13.09 24.37 -21.91
C LEU A 255 -14.40 23.60 -22.08
N PRO A 256 -14.90 23.48 -23.32
CA PRO A 256 -15.96 22.54 -23.63
C PRO A 256 -15.57 21.11 -23.26
N LYS A 257 -16.55 20.31 -22.82
CA LYS A 257 -16.36 18.92 -22.39
C LYS A 257 -15.56 18.07 -23.39
N GLN A 258 -15.81 18.21 -24.68
CA GLN A 258 -15.11 17.45 -25.72
C GLN A 258 -13.60 17.75 -25.76
N GLU A 259 -13.20 19.02 -25.57
CA GLU A 259 -11.77 19.37 -25.49
C GLU A 259 -11.16 18.96 -24.16
N ALA A 260 -11.92 19.04 -23.06
CA ALA A 260 -11.47 18.55 -21.77
C ALA A 260 -11.19 17.04 -21.79
N LEU A 261 -12.04 16.24 -22.44
CA LEU A 261 -11.82 14.80 -22.66
C LEU A 261 -10.55 14.55 -23.51
N ARG A 262 -10.30 15.38 -24.52
CA ARG A 262 -9.09 15.26 -25.35
C ARG A 262 -7.81 15.53 -24.55
N ILE A 263 -7.85 16.48 -23.63
CA ILE A 263 -6.77 16.80 -22.69
C ILE A 263 -6.57 15.66 -21.69
N GLU A 264 -7.65 15.14 -21.11
CA GLU A 264 -7.60 13.99 -20.20
C GLU A 264 -6.94 12.78 -20.87
N ILE A 265 -7.34 12.42 -22.09
CA ILE A 265 -6.71 11.32 -22.85
C ILE A 265 -5.19 11.55 -22.98
N ALA A 266 -4.77 12.76 -23.36
CA ALA A 266 -3.35 13.07 -23.55
C ALA A 266 -2.54 12.88 -22.25
N TYR A 267 -3.02 13.46 -21.13
CA TYR A 267 -2.38 13.32 -19.84
C TYR A 267 -2.44 11.89 -19.29
N PHE A 268 -3.51 11.16 -19.55
CA PHE A 268 -3.67 9.78 -19.10
C PHE A 268 -2.68 8.85 -19.81
N ILE A 269 -2.51 9.00 -21.13
CA ILE A 269 -1.50 8.27 -21.89
C ILE A 269 -0.09 8.66 -21.43
N GLN A 270 0.16 9.95 -21.19
CA GLN A 270 1.45 10.40 -20.65
C GLN A 270 1.75 9.72 -19.31
N THR A 271 0.79 9.68 -18.38
CA THR A 271 0.96 9.01 -17.09
C THR A 271 1.17 7.51 -17.25
N LEU A 272 0.42 6.83 -18.12
CA LEU A 272 0.58 5.38 -18.36
C LEU A 272 1.97 5.01 -18.89
N ARG A 273 2.59 5.90 -19.67
CA ARG A 273 3.92 5.68 -20.25
C ARG A 273 5.06 6.15 -19.37
N ASP A 274 4.76 6.74 -18.21
CA ASP A 274 5.77 7.21 -17.28
C ASP A 274 6.43 6.01 -16.55
N PRO A 275 7.77 5.91 -16.53
CA PRO A 275 8.48 4.86 -15.79
C PRO A 275 8.15 4.81 -14.28
N ILE A 276 7.84 5.96 -13.66
CA ILE A 276 7.41 6.06 -12.26
C ILE A 276 6.10 5.30 -12.07
N THR A 277 5.14 5.49 -12.97
CA THR A 277 3.85 4.80 -12.96
C THR A 277 4.04 3.28 -13.04
N CYS A 278 4.84 2.81 -13.98
CA CYS A 278 5.14 1.38 -14.13
C CYS A 278 5.76 0.81 -12.84
N SER A 279 6.70 1.54 -12.23
CA SER A 279 7.37 1.14 -10.98
C SER A 279 6.40 1.07 -9.81
N ILE A 280 5.49 2.03 -9.67
CA ILE A 280 4.46 2.03 -8.62
C ILE A 280 3.49 0.85 -8.83
N ILE A 281 2.97 0.66 -10.05
CA ILE A 281 2.03 -0.43 -10.38
C ILE A 281 2.68 -1.79 -10.10
N ARG A 282 3.92 -1.98 -10.52
CA ARG A 282 4.68 -3.22 -10.28
C ARG A 282 4.71 -3.59 -8.81
N THR A 283 5.04 -2.65 -7.93
CA THR A 283 5.20 -2.94 -6.49
C THR A 283 3.89 -2.86 -5.72
N GLN A 284 3.18 -1.74 -5.82
CA GLN A 284 2.00 -1.44 -5.01
C GLN A 284 0.75 -2.20 -5.46
N TYR A 285 0.73 -2.70 -6.69
CA TYR A 285 -0.39 -3.50 -7.19
C TYR A 285 0.02 -4.96 -7.42
N PHE A 286 0.90 -5.24 -8.39
CA PHE A 286 1.22 -6.63 -8.74
C PHE A 286 1.97 -7.35 -7.62
N GLY A 287 3.03 -6.75 -7.08
CA GLY A 287 3.83 -7.33 -6.00
C GLY A 287 3.01 -7.60 -4.73
N ILE A 288 2.24 -6.61 -4.26
CA ILE A 288 1.36 -6.79 -3.09
C ILE A 288 0.28 -7.85 -3.36
N ASN A 289 -0.35 -7.84 -4.53
CA ASN A 289 -1.35 -8.86 -4.88
C ASN A 289 -0.72 -10.26 -4.94
N GLU A 290 0.51 -10.39 -5.43
CA GLU A 290 1.23 -11.67 -5.44
C GLU A 290 1.54 -12.15 -4.01
N ALA A 291 2.09 -11.27 -3.15
CA ALA A 291 2.42 -11.58 -1.76
C ALA A 291 1.19 -12.02 -0.93
N THR A 292 0.06 -11.34 -1.16
CA THR A 292 -1.20 -11.59 -0.43
C THR A 292 -2.00 -12.77 -0.98
N LYS A 293 -1.83 -13.14 -2.26
CA LYS A 293 -2.46 -14.34 -2.83
C LYS A 293 -1.85 -15.61 -2.22
N ALA A 294 -2.71 -16.57 -1.91
CA ALA A 294 -2.29 -17.94 -1.62
C ALA A 294 -2.06 -18.68 -2.95
N THR A 295 -0.91 -18.47 -3.58
CA THR A 295 -0.50 -19.20 -4.79
C THR A 295 0.71 -20.10 -4.50
N GLY A 296 0.86 -21.17 -5.28
CA GLY A 296 1.98 -22.11 -5.18
C GLY A 296 1.77 -23.29 -4.22
N PRO A 297 2.78 -24.16 -4.05
CA PRO A 297 2.69 -25.41 -3.25
C PRO A 297 2.28 -25.17 -1.78
N LEU A 298 2.56 -23.97 -1.27
CA LEU A 298 2.29 -23.54 0.10
C LEU A 298 0.85 -23.03 0.33
N ALA A 299 0.02 -22.95 -0.73
CA ALA A 299 -1.36 -22.47 -0.67
C ALA A 299 -2.35 -23.48 -0.06
N ASN A 300 -2.04 -24.78 -0.15
CA ASN A 300 -2.95 -25.87 0.20
C ASN A 300 -2.81 -26.38 1.65
N SER A 301 -2.27 -25.56 2.56
CA SER A 301 -2.18 -25.94 3.97
C SER A 301 -3.57 -25.95 4.62
N SER A 302 -3.99 -27.11 5.14
CA SER A 302 -5.20 -27.26 5.97
C SER A 302 -5.05 -26.64 7.36
N TYR A 303 -3.90 -26.03 7.67
CA TYR A 303 -3.62 -25.41 8.96
C TYR A 303 -4.62 -24.30 9.27
N GLU A 304 -5.27 -24.36 10.42
CA GLU A 304 -6.20 -23.34 10.91
C GLU A 304 -5.66 -22.83 12.24
N LEU A 305 -5.37 -21.52 12.32
CA LEU A 305 -4.97 -20.88 13.56
C LEU A 305 -6.23 -20.51 14.36
N LYS A 306 -6.44 -21.18 15.49
CA LYS A 306 -7.56 -20.89 16.40
C LYS A 306 -7.10 -20.13 17.63
N ARG A 307 -5.95 -20.52 18.19
CA ARG A 307 -5.44 -19.97 19.43
C ARG A 307 -3.95 -19.67 19.36
N MET A 308 -3.58 -18.47 19.78
CA MET A 308 -2.18 -18.07 19.89
C MET A 308 -1.85 -17.48 21.27
N ALA A 309 -0.60 -17.62 21.68
CA ALA A 309 -0.05 -16.89 22.81
C ALA A 309 0.95 -15.83 22.34
N ILE A 310 0.96 -14.68 23.01
CA ILE A 310 1.89 -13.57 22.76
C ILE A 310 2.66 -13.29 24.05
N LEU A 311 3.98 -13.29 23.94
CA LEU A 311 4.90 -13.10 25.05
C LEU A 311 5.38 -11.65 25.06
N GLY A 312 4.99 -10.89 26.07
CA GLY A 312 5.20 -9.44 26.18
C GLY A 312 3.97 -8.67 25.74
N ALA A 313 3.38 -7.89 26.66
CA ALA A 313 2.19 -7.08 26.43
C ALA A 313 2.50 -5.59 26.18
N GLY A 314 3.77 -5.30 25.85
CA GLY A 314 4.23 -3.97 25.46
C GLY A 314 3.66 -3.50 24.11
N MET A 315 4.30 -2.50 23.49
CA MET A 315 3.80 -1.85 22.28
C MET A 315 3.55 -2.83 21.12
N MET A 316 4.49 -3.75 20.87
CA MET A 316 4.37 -4.71 19.76
C MET A 316 3.33 -5.80 20.09
N GLY A 317 3.46 -6.46 21.23
CA GLY A 317 2.56 -7.56 21.59
C GLY A 317 1.10 -7.14 21.76
N SER A 318 0.83 -5.94 22.30
CA SER A 318 -0.53 -5.41 22.39
C SER A 318 -1.15 -5.13 21.01
N GLY A 319 -0.37 -4.64 20.05
CA GLY A 319 -0.81 -4.45 18.67
C GLY A 319 -1.03 -5.75 17.92
N ILE A 320 -0.13 -6.75 18.09
CA ILE A 320 -0.29 -8.09 17.52
C ILE A 320 -1.55 -8.76 18.09
N ALA A 321 -1.79 -8.64 19.41
CA ALA A 321 -2.97 -9.17 20.06
C ALA A 321 -4.26 -8.57 19.50
N PHE A 322 -4.28 -7.25 19.27
CA PHE A 322 -5.41 -6.57 18.66
C PHE A 322 -5.69 -7.08 17.23
N GLU A 323 -4.67 -7.17 16.38
CA GLU A 323 -4.82 -7.63 15.00
C GLU A 323 -5.29 -9.10 14.93
N ALA A 324 -4.73 -9.96 15.78
CA ALA A 324 -5.15 -11.37 15.88
C ALA A 324 -6.61 -11.51 16.34
N ALA A 325 -7.00 -10.82 17.41
CA ALA A 325 -8.37 -10.83 17.90
C ALA A 325 -9.37 -10.28 16.87
N ARG A 326 -8.98 -9.23 16.12
CA ARG A 326 -9.78 -8.66 15.03
C ARG A 326 -10.03 -9.67 13.91
N SER A 327 -9.05 -10.52 13.62
CA SER A 327 -9.16 -11.62 12.66
C SER A 327 -9.83 -12.89 13.23
N GLY A 328 -10.42 -12.81 14.42
CA GLY A 328 -11.20 -13.89 15.03
C GLY A 328 -10.36 -14.95 15.76
N ILE A 329 -9.08 -14.69 16.03
CA ILE A 329 -8.18 -15.61 16.73
C ILE A 329 -8.26 -15.36 18.24
N ASP A 330 -8.30 -16.42 19.05
CA ASP A 330 -8.23 -16.31 20.50
C ASP A 330 -6.77 -16.10 20.95
N VAL A 331 -6.55 -15.07 21.77
CA VAL A 331 -5.21 -14.61 22.14
C VAL A 331 -5.00 -14.69 23.64
N ILE A 332 -3.92 -15.34 24.04
CA ILE A 332 -3.40 -15.30 25.40
C ILE A 332 -2.27 -14.27 25.43
N LEU A 333 -2.49 -13.15 26.14
CA LEU A 333 -1.54 -12.05 26.19
C LEU A 333 -0.79 -12.12 27.52
N LYS A 334 0.48 -12.53 27.48
CA LYS A 334 1.29 -12.77 28.68
C LYS A 334 2.30 -11.66 28.91
N ASP A 335 2.42 -11.19 30.15
CA ASP A 335 3.53 -10.33 30.59
C ASP A 335 4.11 -10.84 31.93
N VAL A 336 5.05 -10.11 32.53
CA VAL A 336 5.65 -10.43 33.84
C VAL A 336 4.62 -10.31 34.96
N THR A 337 3.70 -9.37 34.84
CA THR A 337 2.61 -9.15 35.81
C THR A 337 1.26 -9.08 35.10
N LEU A 338 0.19 -9.56 35.76
CA LEU A 338 -1.16 -9.46 35.23
C LEU A 338 -1.54 -8.01 34.91
N GLN A 339 -1.07 -7.05 35.72
CA GLN A 339 -1.30 -5.62 35.50
C GLN A 339 -0.73 -5.14 34.15
N GLN A 340 0.47 -5.57 33.77
CA GLN A 340 1.07 -5.22 32.48
C GLN A 340 0.32 -5.88 31.31
N ALA A 341 -0.09 -7.13 31.47
CA ALA A 341 -0.91 -7.84 30.47
C ALA A 341 -2.25 -7.13 30.24
N GLU A 342 -2.95 -6.74 31.31
CA GLU A 342 -4.19 -5.95 31.25
C GLU A 342 -3.96 -4.57 30.62
N GLN A 343 -2.84 -3.93 30.94
CA GLN A 343 -2.46 -2.67 30.31
C GLN A 343 -2.22 -2.81 28.80
N GLY A 344 -1.68 -3.95 28.35
CA GLY A 344 -1.58 -4.28 26.93
C GLY A 344 -2.96 -4.45 26.28
N LYS A 345 -3.91 -5.13 26.94
CA LYS A 345 -5.29 -5.29 26.44
C LYS A 345 -6.03 -3.95 26.28
N LYS A 346 -5.78 -2.96 27.16
CA LYS A 346 -6.35 -1.61 27.02
C LYS A 346 -6.00 -0.92 25.70
N TYR A 347 -4.93 -1.32 25.03
CA TYR A 347 -4.65 -0.83 23.68
C TYR A 347 -5.76 -1.20 22.69
N ALA A 348 -6.20 -2.47 22.71
CA ALA A 348 -7.31 -2.95 21.88
C ALA A 348 -8.62 -2.22 22.21
N GLU A 349 -8.89 -1.95 23.50
CA GLU A 349 -10.05 -1.17 23.95
C GLU A 349 -10.04 0.24 23.36
N LYS A 350 -8.89 0.92 23.40
CA LYS A 350 -8.72 2.28 22.88
C LYS A 350 -8.90 2.32 21.36
N VAL A 351 -8.26 1.42 20.62
CA VAL A 351 -8.35 1.40 19.15
C VAL A 351 -9.76 1.06 18.69
N SER A 352 -10.38 0.03 19.28
CA SER A 352 -11.75 -0.37 18.95
C SER A 352 -12.79 0.69 19.32
N ALA A 353 -12.65 1.39 20.45
CA ALA A 353 -13.54 2.49 20.81
C ALA A 353 -13.53 3.61 19.76
N LYS A 354 -12.34 4.00 19.29
CA LYS A 354 -12.21 4.99 18.20
C LYS A 354 -12.86 4.52 16.90
N TRP A 355 -12.83 3.21 16.61
CA TRP A 355 -13.48 2.68 15.41
C TRP A 355 -15.00 2.67 15.52
N VAL A 356 -15.55 2.46 16.71
CA VAL A 356 -16.98 2.61 16.98
C VAL A 356 -17.40 4.07 16.81
N GLU A 357 -16.64 5.02 17.37
CA GLU A 357 -16.86 6.47 17.19
C GLU A 357 -16.86 6.86 15.70
N LEU A 358 -15.95 6.28 14.91
CA LEU A 358 -15.85 6.51 13.46
C LEU A 358 -16.86 5.70 12.62
N GLY A 359 -17.77 4.95 13.25
CA GLY A 359 -18.77 4.12 12.55
C GLY A 359 -18.18 2.94 11.74
N LYS A 360 -16.90 2.59 11.97
CA LYS A 360 -16.21 1.49 11.29
C LYS A 360 -16.47 0.12 11.94
N MET A 361 -17.00 0.11 13.16
CA MET A 361 -17.29 -1.08 13.97
C MET A 361 -18.52 -0.80 14.83
N ASN A 362 -19.31 -1.82 15.16
CA ASN A 362 -20.41 -1.71 16.12
C ASN A 362 -19.98 -2.25 17.50
N GLU A 363 -20.76 -1.95 18.54
CA GLU A 363 -20.41 -2.31 19.92
C GLU A 363 -20.37 -3.84 20.14
N GLU A 364 -21.24 -4.60 19.46
CA GLU A 364 -21.25 -6.06 19.52
C GLU A 364 -19.94 -6.67 19.00
N LYS A 365 -19.46 -6.22 17.84
CA LYS A 365 -18.17 -6.65 17.28
C LYS A 365 -17.00 -6.23 18.17
N ARG A 366 -17.09 -5.06 18.80
CA ARG A 366 -16.08 -4.59 19.76
C ARG A 366 -16.00 -5.51 20.98
N GLN A 367 -17.13 -5.86 21.59
CA GLN A 367 -17.16 -6.79 22.72
C GLN A 367 -16.64 -8.17 22.35
N ALA A 368 -17.04 -8.69 21.19
CA ALA A 368 -16.53 -9.95 20.67
C ALA A 368 -14.99 -9.92 20.51
N LEU A 369 -14.44 -8.86 19.91
CA LEU A 369 -12.99 -8.68 19.77
C LEU A 369 -12.28 -8.67 21.13
N LEU A 370 -12.77 -7.88 22.09
CA LEU A 370 -12.15 -7.76 23.42
C LEU A 370 -12.23 -9.05 24.24
N SER A 371 -13.29 -9.86 24.04
CA SER A 371 -13.46 -11.14 24.72
C SER A 371 -12.45 -12.21 24.27
N ARG A 372 -11.85 -12.05 23.07
CA ARG A 372 -10.82 -12.96 22.56
C ARG A 372 -9.45 -12.76 23.19
N ILE A 373 -9.20 -11.61 23.82
CA ILE A 373 -7.91 -11.30 24.44
C ILE A 373 -8.00 -11.65 25.93
N SER A 374 -7.22 -12.66 26.33
CA SER A 374 -7.11 -13.16 27.71
C SER A 374 -5.74 -12.79 28.30
N PRO A 375 -5.65 -11.74 29.14
CA PRO A 375 -4.42 -11.34 29.81
C PRO A 375 -4.02 -12.35 30.90
N THR A 376 -2.72 -12.61 31.06
CA THR A 376 -2.20 -13.46 32.14
C THR A 376 -0.75 -13.10 32.49
N ASP A 377 -0.29 -13.49 33.68
CA ASP A 377 1.13 -13.56 34.03
C ASP A 377 1.66 -15.00 34.18
N GLN A 378 0.80 -16.01 34.03
CA GLN A 378 1.13 -17.42 34.23
C GLN A 378 1.22 -18.17 32.88
N THR A 379 2.34 -18.87 32.65
CA THR A 379 2.50 -19.71 31.45
C THR A 379 1.58 -20.92 31.42
N LYS A 380 1.19 -21.45 32.60
CA LYS A 380 0.22 -22.55 32.71
C LYS A 380 -1.17 -22.25 32.13
N ASP A 381 -1.52 -20.97 31.97
CA ASP A 381 -2.82 -20.56 31.43
C ASP A 381 -2.89 -20.73 29.89
N PHE A 382 -1.76 -21.06 29.25
CA PHE A 382 -1.69 -21.21 27.79
C PHE A 382 -2.59 -22.35 27.30
N GLY A 383 -2.63 -23.45 28.05
CA GLY A 383 -3.13 -24.73 27.54
C GLY A 383 -2.31 -25.17 26.32
N GLU A 384 -2.96 -25.79 25.33
CA GLU A 384 -2.34 -26.03 24.03
C GLU A 384 -2.65 -24.88 23.06
N VAL A 385 -1.62 -24.32 22.42
CA VAL A 385 -1.75 -23.25 21.43
C VAL A 385 -1.14 -23.64 20.09
N ASP A 386 -1.67 -23.09 19.00
CA ASP A 386 -1.19 -23.33 17.64
C ASP A 386 0.04 -22.48 17.30
N LEU A 387 0.14 -21.29 17.89
CA LEU A 387 1.21 -20.32 17.63
C LEU A 387 1.62 -19.62 18.91
N ILE A 388 2.93 -19.51 19.14
CA ILE A 388 3.50 -18.61 20.15
C ILE A 388 4.30 -17.54 19.43
N ILE A 389 4.03 -16.27 19.73
CA ILE A 389 4.84 -15.13 19.25
C ILE A 389 5.57 -14.51 20.42
N GLU A 390 6.90 -14.49 20.33
CA GLU A 390 7.77 -13.79 21.26
C GLU A 390 7.93 -12.33 20.87
N ALA A 391 7.54 -11.41 21.75
CA ALA A 391 7.63 -9.95 21.59
C ALA A 391 8.14 -9.24 22.87
N VAL A 392 9.11 -9.86 23.54
CA VAL A 392 9.83 -9.31 24.70
C VAL A 392 11.02 -8.46 24.26
N PHE A 393 11.73 -7.87 25.23
CA PHE A 393 12.89 -7.01 24.97
C PHE A 393 13.96 -7.70 24.12
N GLU A 394 14.74 -6.88 23.39
CA GLU A 394 15.78 -7.32 22.47
C GLU A 394 17.05 -7.81 23.20
N ASP A 395 16.89 -8.80 24.08
CA ASP A 395 17.96 -9.45 24.83
C ASP A 395 17.98 -10.95 24.51
N LYS A 396 19.13 -11.44 24.06
CA LYS A 396 19.30 -12.84 23.61
C LYS A 396 18.99 -13.85 24.73
N ASN A 397 19.44 -13.57 25.95
CA ASN A 397 19.26 -14.50 27.07
C ASN A 397 17.82 -14.54 27.54
N LEU A 398 17.17 -13.37 27.61
CA LEU A 398 15.75 -13.26 27.95
C LEU A 398 14.88 -13.99 26.93
N LYS A 399 15.10 -13.75 25.63
CA LYS A 399 14.34 -14.43 24.56
C LYS A 399 14.53 -15.94 24.61
N ALA A 400 15.77 -16.41 24.80
CA ALA A 400 16.08 -17.83 24.96
C ALA A 400 15.35 -18.45 26.17
N ALA A 401 15.39 -17.78 27.32
CA ALA A 401 14.74 -18.26 28.54
C ALA A 401 13.21 -18.37 28.39
N VAL A 402 12.56 -17.31 27.89
CA VAL A 402 11.11 -17.28 27.71
C VAL A 402 10.66 -18.26 26.62
N SER A 403 11.44 -18.41 25.55
CA SER A 403 11.15 -19.41 24.50
C SER A 403 11.18 -20.82 25.08
N ASN A 404 12.24 -21.18 25.81
CA ASN A 404 12.37 -22.51 26.43
C ASN A 404 11.25 -22.80 27.43
N GLU A 405 10.82 -21.81 28.22
CA GLU A 405 9.71 -21.96 29.17
C GLU A 405 8.36 -22.26 28.47
N THR A 406 8.16 -21.73 27.26
CA THR A 406 6.83 -21.68 26.61
C THR A 406 6.66 -22.69 25.48
N LEU A 407 7.75 -23.15 24.86
CA LEU A 407 7.74 -24.18 23.82
C LEU A 407 6.94 -25.45 24.18
N PRO A 408 6.92 -25.96 25.43
CA PRO A 408 6.12 -27.14 25.80
C PRO A 408 4.60 -26.97 25.63
N PHE A 409 4.09 -25.75 25.51
CA PHE A 409 2.65 -25.45 25.33
C PHE A 409 2.23 -25.38 23.85
N LEU A 410 3.18 -25.49 22.91
CA LEU A 410 2.85 -25.63 21.49
C LEU A 410 2.26 -27.00 21.22
N ASN A 411 1.14 -27.03 20.51
CA ASN A 411 0.60 -28.28 20.04
C ASN A 411 1.48 -28.91 18.94
N ASN A 412 1.22 -30.19 18.62
CA ASN A 412 2.05 -30.94 17.65
C ASN A 412 2.10 -30.33 16.24
N ASN A 413 1.06 -29.57 15.85
CA ASN A 413 0.98 -28.90 14.55
C ASN A 413 1.35 -27.41 14.64
N GLY A 414 1.78 -26.94 15.80
CA GLY A 414 2.02 -25.54 16.07
C GLY A 414 3.44 -25.12 15.73
N PHE A 415 3.69 -23.82 15.77
CA PHE A 415 5.02 -23.26 15.51
C PHE A 415 5.30 -22.05 16.40
N PHE A 416 6.58 -21.77 16.60
CA PHE A 416 7.07 -20.64 17.37
C PHE A 416 7.56 -19.53 16.43
N ALA A 417 7.20 -18.29 16.72
CA ALA A 417 7.70 -17.14 16.01
C ALA A 417 8.35 -16.12 16.95
N SER A 418 9.45 -15.51 16.55
CA SER A 418 10.02 -14.34 17.24
C SER A 418 9.77 -13.06 16.44
N ASN A 419 9.34 -11.99 17.12
CA ASN A 419 9.21 -10.62 16.59
C ASN A 419 10.51 -9.81 16.76
N THR A 420 11.66 -10.45 16.98
CA THR A 420 12.97 -9.77 17.05
C THR A 420 13.22 -8.93 15.79
N THR A 421 13.99 -7.85 15.96
CA THR A 421 14.33 -6.88 14.90
C THR A 421 15.76 -7.07 14.40
N SER A 422 16.68 -7.55 15.24
CA SER A 422 18.11 -7.69 14.90
C SER A 422 18.75 -9.05 15.19
N LEU A 423 18.17 -9.88 16.07
CA LEU A 423 18.81 -11.13 16.50
C LEU A 423 18.55 -12.26 15.49
N PRO A 424 19.59 -13.00 15.06
CA PRO A 424 19.43 -14.09 14.09
C PRO A 424 18.47 -15.18 14.60
N ILE A 425 17.52 -15.56 13.75
CA ILE A 425 16.50 -16.58 14.06
C ILE A 425 17.16 -17.94 14.30
N SER A 426 18.20 -18.28 13.54
CA SER A 426 18.92 -19.54 13.68
C SER A 426 19.62 -19.65 15.04
N GLU A 427 20.03 -18.52 15.64
CA GLU A 427 20.60 -18.52 16.99
C GLU A 427 19.52 -18.67 18.06
N LEU A 428 18.38 -17.98 17.90
CA LEU A 428 17.25 -18.09 18.82
C LEU A 428 16.63 -19.49 18.78
N ALA A 429 16.63 -20.15 17.63
CA ALA A 429 16.06 -21.49 17.45
C ALA A 429 16.84 -22.59 18.17
N LEU A 430 18.08 -22.35 18.62
CA LEU A 430 18.92 -23.36 19.30
C LEU A 430 18.32 -23.90 20.60
N VAL A 431 17.44 -23.13 21.25
CA VAL A 431 16.74 -23.59 22.46
C VAL A 431 15.56 -24.51 22.14
N SER A 432 15.12 -24.55 20.88
CA SER A 432 13.97 -25.36 20.46
C SER A 432 14.38 -26.81 20.22
N PRO A 433 13.64 -27.79 20.77
CA PRO A 433 13.83 -29.20 20.42
C PRO A 433 13.35 -29.51 18.99
N LYS A 434 12.58 -28.61 18.37
CA LYS A 434 12.07 -28.70 17.00
C LYS A 434 12.38 -27.38 16.26
N PRO A 435 13.64 -27.09 15.95
CA PRO A 435 14.03 -25.84 15.29
C PRO A 435 13.37 -25.67 13.90
N GLU A 436 12.90 -26.75 13.28
CA GLU A 436 12.11 -26.74 12.05
C GLU A 436 10.74 -26.04 12.17
N ASN A 437 10.24 -25.90 13.40
CA ASN A 437 9.01 -25.20 13.76
C ASN A 437 9.28 -23.80 14.34
N PHE A 438 10.50 -23.28 14.22
CA PHE A 438 10.87 -21.95 14.69
C PHE A 438 11.08 -21.00 13.50
N ILE A 439 10.52 -19.79 13.55
CA ILE A 439 10.59 -18.80 12.48
C ILE A 439 10.66 -17.36 13.03
N GLY A 440 11.07 -16.38 12.22
CA GLY A 440 10.86 -14.98 12.53
C GLY A 440 9.55 -14.45 11.93
N MET A 441 8.81 -13.67 12.69
CA MET A 441 7.66 -12.90 12.21
C MET A 441 7.79 -11.47 12.75
N HIS A 442 8.51 -10.64 12.01
CA HIS A 442 8.81 -9.27 12.38
C HIS A 442 7.69 -8.33 11.91
N PHE A 443 6.91 -7.84 12.87
CA PHE A 443 5.87 -6.84 12.70
C PHE A 443 6.45 -5.43 12.84
N PHE A 444 5.82 -4.45 12.18
CA PHE A 444 6.24 -3.05 12.22
C PHE A 444 5.30 -2.21 13.09
N SER A 445 5.86 -1.29 13.88
CA SER A 445 5.08 -0.41 14.75
C SER A 445 4.58 0.85 14.03
N PRO A 446 3.34 1.31 14.27
CA PRO A 446 2.26 0.65 15.02
C PRO A 446 1.64 -0.52 14.26
N VAL A 447 1.47 -1.66 14.93
CA VAL A 447 1.02 -2.92 14.30
C VAL A 447 -0.39 -2.82 13.70
N ASP A 448 -1.27 -1.97 14.24
CA ASP A 448 -2.62 -1.75 13.72
C ASP A 448 -2.67 -0.94 12.41
N ARG A 449 -1.55 -0.30 12.03
CA ARG A 449 -1.46 0.58 10.86
C ARG A 449 -0.49 0.07 9.80
N MET A 450 0.62 -0.50 10.22
CA MET A 450 1.62 -1.02 9.29
C MET A 450 1.12 -2.30 8.65
N ALA A 451 1.23 -2.39 7.33
CA ALA A 451 0.70 -3.51 6.56
C ALA A 451 1.69 -4.67 6.45
N LEU A 452 2.99 -4.38 6.46
CA LEU A 452 4.06 -5.36 6.24
C LEU A 452 4.27 -6.28 7.46
N VAL A 453 4.59 -7.55 7.19
CA VAL A 453 5.27 -8.46 8.13
C VAL A 453 6.43 -9.10 7.37
N GLU A 454 7.63 -9.00 7.93
CA GLU A 454 8.82 -9.67 7.40
C GLU A 454 8.93 -11.05 8.03
N ILE A 455 8.82 -12.10 7.21
CA ILE A 455 8.93 -13.50 7.65
C ILE A 455 10.36 -13.96 7.42
N ILE A 456 11.06 -14.27 8.50
CA ILE A 456 12.47 -14.62 8.48
C ILE A 456 12.63 -16.13 8.60
N ARG A 457 13.17 -16.76 7.54
CA ARG A 457 13.46 -18.18 7.52
C ARG A 457 14.83 -18.44 8.15
N GLY A 458 14.83 -19.09 9.31
CA GLY A 458 16.04 -19.65 9.91
C GLY A 458 16.56 -20.83 9.08
N LYS A 459 17.84 -21.17 9.26
CA LYS A 459 18.50 -22.25 8.49
C LYS A 459 17.80 -23.61 8.58
N GLN A 460 17.16 -23.89 9.70
CA GLN A 460 16.44 -25.16 9.94
C GLN A 460 14.93 -25.04 9.74
N THR A 461 14.39 -23.83 9.56
CA THR A 461 12.94 -23.61 9.40
C THR A 461 12.40 -24.38 8.20
N SER A 462 11.39 -25.22 8.43
CA SER A 462 10.78 -26.02 7.37
C SER A 462 9.89 -25.21 6.43
N GLU A 463 9.70 -25.70 5.20
CA GLU A 463 8.70 -25.19 4.26
C GLU A 463 7.28 -25.20 4.85
N GLN A 464 6.98 -26.21 5.67
CA GLN A 464 5.67 -26.32 6.32
C GLN A 464 5.44 -25.16 7.30
N THR A 465 6.45 -24.81 8.10
CA THR A 465 6.40 -23.67 9.02
C THR A 465 6.27 -22.35 8.27
N LEU A 466 7.02 -22.18 7.18
CA LEU A 466 6.90 -21.01 6.31
C LEU A 466 5.48 -20.87 5.73
N SER A 467 4.89 -21.96 5.21
CA SER A 467 3.50 -21.98 4.73
C SER A 467 2.50 -21.56 5.81
N LYS A 468 2.66 -22.08 7.04
CA LYS A 468 1.81 -21.72 8.19
C LYS A 468 1.94 -20.23 8.51
N ALA A 469 3.16 -19.70 8.61
CA ALA A 469 3.40 -18.29 8.89
C ALA A 469 2.79 -17.38 7.82
N LEU A 470 2.99 -17.70 6.53
CA LEU A 470 2.39 -16.96 5.42
C LEU A 470 0.86 -16.95 5.50
N LYS A 471 0.24 -18.09 5.84
CA LYS A 471 -1.21 -18.20 6.03
C LYS A 471 -1.70 -17.32 7.19
N VAL A 472 -0.97 -17.33 8.32
CA VAL A 472 -1.29 -16.50 9.48
C VAL A 472 -1.21 -15.01 9.12
N VAL A 473 -0.12 -14.56 8.49
CA VAL A 473 0.04 -13.14 8.09
C VAL A 473 -1.12 -12.69 7.18
N ARG A 474 -1.53 -13.53 6.22
CA ARG A 474 -2.69 -13.25 5.36
C ARG A 474 -4.01 -13.21 6.12
N GLN A 475 -4.23 -14.13 7.07
CA GLN A 475 -5.41 -14.11 7.95
C GLN A 475 -5.49 -12.83 8.79
N LEU A 476 -4.35 -12.26 9.18
CA LEU A 476 -4.26 -10.97 9.88
C LEU A 476 -4.54 -9.77 8.95
N GLY A 477 -4.71 -9.98 7.64
CA GLY A 477 -4.85 -8.91 6.66
C GLY A 477 -3.55 -8.13 6.43
N LYS A 478 -2.40 -8.76 6.70
CA LYS A 478 -1.06 -8.21 6.52
C LYS A 478 -0.43 -8.72 5.22
N ILE A 479 0.62 -8.03 4.78
CA ILE A 479 1.38 -8.32 3.57
C ILE A 479 2.70 -8.99 3.98
N PRO A 480 2.91 -10.27 3.67
CA PRO A 480 4.17 -10.94 3.98
C PRO A 480 5.25 -10.61 2.94
N ILE A 481 6.49 -10.49 3.38
CA ILE A 481 7.67 -10.75 2.55
C ILE A 481 8.48 -11.88 3.20
N VAL A 482 9.17 -12.68 2.39
CA VAL A 482 10.02 -13.76 2.89
C VAL A 482 11.48 -13.36 2.73
N VAL A 483 12.24 -13.48 3.81
CA VAL A 483 13.67 -13.22 3.83
C VAL A 483 14.37 -14.37 4.56
N HIS A 484 15.64 -14.58 4.26
CA HIS A 484 16.46 -15.55 4.99
C HIS A 484 17.17 -14.89 6.15
N ASP A 485 17.53 -15.71 7.13
CA ASP A 485 18.21 -15.27 8.33
C ASP A 485 19.61 -14.68 8.03
N GLY A 486 19.89 -13.53 8.62
CA GLY A 486 21.10 -12.75 8.43
C GLY A 486 21.15 -11.58 9.41
N PRO A 487 22.29 -10.88 9.54
CA PRO A 487 22.42 -9.77 10.48
C PRO A 487 21.37 -8.68 10.23
N ALA A 488 20.46 -8.47 11.18
CA ALA A 488 19.34 -7.53 11.08
C ALA A 488 18.43 -7.73 9.85
N PHE A 489 18.38 -8.96 9.32
CA PHE A 489 17.49 -9.37 8.22
C PHE A 489 17.63 -8.48 6.98
N PHE A 490 16.52 -8.08 6.35
CA PHE A 490 16.54 -7.15 5.23
C PHE A 490 16.14 -5.74 5.67
N THR A 491 14.92 -5.56 6.19
CA THR A 491 14.35 -4.22 6.40
C THR A 491 15.12 -3.41 7.44
N SER A 492 15.39 -3.98 8.62
CA SER A 492 16.14 -3.33 9.69
C SER A 492 17.57 -2.99 9.25
N ARG A 493 18.23 -3.91 8.54
CA ARG A 493 19.59 -3.75 8.03
C ARG A 493 19.73 -2.52 7.13
N ILE A 494 18.91 -2.41 6.08
CA ILE A 494 19.00 -1.27 5.15
C ILE A 494 18.54 0.05 5.82
N PHE A 495 17.62 -0.04 6.79
CA PHE A 495 17.16 1.11 7.54
C PHE A 495 18.24 1.66 8.49
N PHE A 496 19.03 0.80 9.14
CA PHE A 496 20.16 1.28 9.94
C PHE A 496 21.25 1.95 9.09
N ASN A 497 21.42 1.54 7.83
CA ASN A 497 22.31 2.24 6.89
C ASN A 497 21.80 3.63 6.52
N TYR A 498 20.49 3.81 6.37
CA TYR A 498 19.86 5.13 6.19
C TYR A 498 20.13 6.08 7.36
N LEU A 499 19.97 5.57 8.60
CA LEU A 499 20.25 6.35 9.80
C LEU A 499 21.74 6.64 9.99
N LEU A 500 22.59 5.64 9.72
CA LEU A 500 24.05 5.79 9.75
C LEU A 500 24.50 6.89 8.77
N GLU A 501 23.97 6.90 7.55
CA GLU A 501 24.34 7.88 6.55
C GLU A 501 23.89 9.30 6.94
N ALA A 502 22.71 9.44 7.55
CA ALA A 502 22.24 10.74 8.07
C ALA A 502 23.14 11.28 9.18
N VAL A 503 23.55 10.44 10.14
CA VAL A 503 24.50 10.83 11.19
C VAL A 503 25.89 11.11 10.58
N THR A 504 26.30 10.37 9.56
CA THR A 504 27.57 10.60 8.85
C THR A 504 27.58 11.98 8.19
N MET A 505 26.50 12.35 7.49
CA MET A 505 26.33 13.69 6.91
C MET A 505 26.33 14.80 7.97
N LEU A 506 25.72 14.56 9.13
CA LEU A 506 25.73 15.51 10.24
C LEU A 506 27.16 15.73 10.77
N LEU A 507 27.95 14.66 10.90
CA LEU A 507 29.35 14.70 11.32
C LEU A 507 30.28 15.35 10.28
N GLU A 508 29.90 15.36 9.00
CA GLU A 508 30.58 16.11 7.95
C GLU A 508 30.24 17.61 7.97
N GLY A 509 29.23 18.00 8.76
CA GLY A 509 28.81 19.38 8.98
C GLY A 509 27.64 19.84 8.12
N ILE A 510 26.91 18.90 7.52
CA ILE A 510 25.66 19.19 6.83
C ILE A 510 24.57 19.50 7.87
N PRO A 511 23.84 20.63 7.76
CA PRO A 511 22.81 20.98 8.72
C PRO A 511 21.70 19.94 8.83
N ALA A 512 21.32 19.59 10.06
CA ALA A 512 20.24 18.63 10.35
C ALA A 512 18.91 19.00 9.67
N SER A 513 18.57 20.30 9.60
CA SER A 513 17.38 20.80 8.89
C SER A 513 17.37 20.37 7.44
N LEU A 514 18.52 20.49 6.78
CA LEU A 514 18.64 20.24 5.37
C LEU A 514 18.63 18.74 5.09
N ILE A 515 19.27 17.91 5.93
CA ILE A 515 19.22 16.45 5.79
C ILE A 515 17.76 15.97 5.81
N ASP A 516 17.00 16.39 6.83
CA ASP A 516 15.60 16.00 6.98
C ASP A 516 14.69 16.60 5.88
N GLU A 517 14.93 17.85 5.46
CA GLU A 517 14.21 18.47 4.34
C GLU A 517 14.46 17.74 3.02
N GLN A 518 15.72 17.41 2.72
CA GLN A 518 16.07 16.70 1.50
C GLN A 518 15.56 15.26 1.49
N ALA A 519 15.46 14.60 2.65
CA ALA A 519 14.76 13.33 2.75
C ALA A 519 13.27 13.47 2.36
N ILE A 520 12.58 14.51 2.86
CA ILE A 520 11.19 14.77 2.49
C ILE A 520 11.06 15.09 1.00
N ASN A 521 11.96 15.89 0.45
CA ASN A 521 12.01 16.21 -0.98
C ASN A 521 12.34 15.00 -1.86
N ALA A 522 13.09 14.03 -1.33
CA ALA A 522 13.30 12.72 -1.96
C ALA A 522 12.07 11.81 -1.82
N GLY A 523 11.02 12.22 -1.11
CA GLY A 523 9.75 11.50 -0.97
C GLY A 523 9.60 10.63 0.26
N PHE A 524 10.51 10.72 1.24
CA PHE A 524 10.32 10.10 2.56
C PHE A 524 9.24 10.86 3.36
N ALA A 525 8.46 10.15 4.17
CA ALA A 525 7.40 10.78 4.98
C ALA A 525 7.96 11.65 6.13
N VAL A 526 9.10 11.24 6.68
CA VAL A 526 9.79 11.89 7.81
C VAL A 526 11.29 11.78 7.54
N GLY A 527 12.04 12.82 7.89
CA GLY A 527 13.50 12.82 7.73
C GLY A 527 14.21 11.88 8.71
N PRO A 528 15.43 11.42 8.37
CA PRO A 528 16.12 10.35 9.10
C PRO A 528 16.43 10.70 10.55
N LEU A 529 16.81 11.94 10.85
CA LEU A 529 17.17 12.34 12.21
C LEU A 529 15.92 12.41 13.08
N ALA A 530 14.82 12.93 12.54
CA ALA A 530 13.53 12.92 13.22
C ALA A 530 13.03 11.48 13.46
N VAL A 531 13.19 10.58 12.50
CA VAL A 531 12.82 9.16 12.69
C VAL A 531 13.67 8.50 13.77
N LEU A 532 14.99 8.76 13.80
CA LEU A 532 15.87 8.23 14.85
C LEU A 532 15.47 8.72 16.25
N ASP A 533 15.03 9.98 16.37
CA ASP A 533 14.45 10.48 17.63
C ASP A 533 13.15 9.75 18.01
N GLU A 534 12.26 9.44 17.05
CA GLU A 534 10.99 8.76 17.32
C GLU A 534 11.19 7.30 17.78
N ILE A 535 12.13 6.56 17.17
CA ILE A 535 12.44 5.18 17.60
C ILE A 535 13.32 5.11 18.85
N SER A 536 14.18 6.12 19.06
CA SER A 536 15.21 6.29 20.11
C SER A 536 16.65 6.02 19.65
N LEU A 537 17.55 6.93 20.03
CA LEU A 537 18.99 6.82 19.78
C LEU A 537 19.61 5.61 20.49
N SER A 538 19.12 5.27 21.69
CA SER A 538 19.64 4.15 22.48
C SER A 538 19.39 2.81 21.81
N LEU A 539 18.34 2.69 20.98
CA LEU A 539 18.06 1.47 20.22
C LEU A 539 19.18 1.17 19.23
N MET A 540 19.66 2.19 18.52
CA MET A 540 20.75 2.04 17.55
C MET A 540 22.06 1.67 18.23
N LEU A 541 22.35 2.25 19.40
CA LEU A 541 23.49 1.86 20.24
C LEU A 541 23.39 0.38 20.67
N HIS A 542 22.22 -0.05 21.12
CA HIS A 542 21.98 -1.43 21.55
C HIS A 542 22.18 -2.43 20.41
N VAL A 543 21.72 -2.11 19.19
CA VAL A 543 21.96 -2.93 18.00
C VAL A 543 23.45 -3.01 17.69
N TYR A 544 24.18 -1.88 17.78
CA TYR A 544 25.63 -1.88 17.59
C TYR A 544 26.40 -2.66 18.66
N ASP A 545 25.96 -2.64 19.91
CA ASP A 545 26.55 -3.44 21.00
C ASP A 545 26.39 -4.96 20.78
N GLN A 546 25.42 -5.38 19.96
CA GLN A 546 25.21 -6.78 19.58
C GLN A 546 26.07 -7.24 18.40
N LEU A 547 26.67 -6.31 17.63
CA LEU A 547 27.52 -6.66 16.51
C LEU A 547 28.89 -7.15 17.02
N PRO A 548 29.45 -8.24 16.45
CA PRO A 548 30.76 -8.75 16.88
C PRO A 548 31.87 -7.72 16.67
N HIS A 549 31.78 -6.95 15.56
CA HIS A 549 32.73 -5.91 15.21
C HIS A 549 31.99 -4.72 14.58
N LEU A 550 32.38 -3.50 14.95
CA LEU A 550 31.90 -2.26 14.32
C LEU A 550 32.93 -1.76 13.31
N HIS A 551 32.45 -1.47 12.10
CA HIS A 551 33.24 -0.77 11.10
C HIS A 551 33.59 0.66 11.57
N PRO A 552 34.67 1.27 11.05
CA PRO A 552 35.03 2.66 11.33
C PRO A 552 33.88 3.68 11.20
N SER A 553 33.04 3.59 10.16
CA SER A 553 31.89 4.50 10.00
C SER A 553 30.84 4.29 11.12
N GLN A 554 30.52 3.03 11.42
CA GLN A 554 29.60 2.67 12.50
C GLN A 554 30.13 3.10 13.87
N ARG A 555 31.44 2.91 14.15
CA ARG A 555 32.06 3.33 15.40
C ARG A 555 31.99 4.84 15.59
N ARG A 556 32.23 5.60 14.53
CA ARG A 556 32.11 7.07 14.55
C ARG A 556 30.68 7.50 14.89
N CYS A 557 29.68 6.86 14.29
CA CYS A 557 28.27 7.07 14.58
C CYS A 557 27.94 6.70 16.03
N TYR A 558 28.36 5.51 16.48
CA TYR A 558 28.18 5.02 17.85
C TYR A 558 28.73 6.01 18.88
N ASP A 559 29.98 6.46 18.72
CA ASP A 559 30.62 7.37 19.67
C ASP A 559 29.88 8.72 19.77
N TYR A 560 29.32 9.19 18.65
CA TYR A 560 28.52 10.42 18.64
C TYR A 560 27.16 10.22 19.31
N LEU A 561 26.42 9.18 18.93
CA LEU A 561 25.12 8.87 19.52
C LEU A 561 25.23 8.59 21.03
N LYS A 562 26.31 7.92 21.46
CA LYS A 562 26.59 7.67 22.87
C LYS A 562 26.75 8.96 23.66
N LYS A 563 27.50 9.94 23.15
CA LYS A 563 27.62 11.28 23.78
C LYS A 563 26.26 11.97 23.92
N LEU A 564 25.39 11.87 22.92
CA LEU A 564 24.04 12.44 22.99
C LEU A 564 23.20 11.76 24.07
N VAL A 565 23.18 10.43 24.07
CA VAL A 565 22.48 9.61 25.07
C VAL A 565 22.96 9.91 26.48
N ASP A 566 24.28 9.95 26.70
CA ASP A 566 24.92 10.28 27.99
C ASP A 566 24.60 11.72 28.44
N SER A 567 24.35 12.64 27.50
CA SER A 567 23.89 14.01 27.79
C SER A 567 22.37 14.13 28.05
N GLY A 568 21.66 13.00 28.09
CA GLY A 568 20.21 12.92 28.32
C GLY A 568 19.35 13.10 27.07
N ARG A 569 19.94 13.08 25.87
CA ARG A 569 19.24 13.24 24.59
C ARG A 569 18.97 11.87 23.95
N ASN A 570 17.91 11.19 24.40
CA ASN A 570 17.56 9.84 23.97
C ASN A 570 16.50 9.78 22.84
N GLY A 571 16.00 10.94 22.40
CA GLY A 571 14.97 11.09 21.37
C GLY A 571 13.64 11.64 21.92
N ARG A 572 12.55 11.33 21.22
CA ARG A 572 11.20 11.86 21.47
C ARG A 572 10.70 11.56 22.89
N LYS A 573 10.95 10.35 23.40
CA LYS A 573 10.50 9.92 24.74
C LYS A 573 11.11 10.73 25.89
N SER A 574 12.34 11.22 25.72
CA SER A 574 13.00 12.12 26.66
C SER A 574 12.76 13.60 26.35
N ASN A 575 11.89 13.90 25.37
CA ASN A 575 11.63 15.23 24.83
C ASN A 575 12.86 15.92 24.22
N ARG A 576 13.97 15.20 24.05
CA ARG A 576 15.27 15.74 23.61
C ARG A 576 16.05 14.67 22.87
N GLY A 577 16.48 14.98 21.65
CA GLY A 577 17.30 14.17 20.74
C GLY A 577 18.05 15.10 19.78
N PHE A 578 18.03 14.81 18.47
CA PHE A 578 18.39 15.79 17.44
C PHE A 578 17.47 17.02 17.44
N TYR A 579 16.26 16.84 17.98
CA TYR A 579 15.31 17.92 18.21
C TYR A 579 15.03 18.10 19.72
N ASP A 580 14.63 19.31 20.09
CA ASP A 580 13.92 19.56 21.35
C ASP A 580 12.41 19.54 21.07
N TYR A 581 11.67 18.87 21.96
CA TYR A 581 10.23 18.64 21.82
C TYR A 581 9.47 19.26 22.98
N GLU A 582 8.66 20.27 22.69
CA GLU A 582 7.80 20.89 23.68
C GLU A 582 6.48 20.11 23.83
N ILE A 583 6.24 19.49 24.99
CA ILE A 583 5.04 18.66 25.23
C ILE A 583 3.74 19.47 25.06
N ALA A 584 3.69 20.69 25.62
CA ALA A 584 2.47 21.49 25.68
C ALA A 584 2.05 22.05 24.31
N SER A 585 3.01 22.49 23.50
CA SER A 585 2.75 23.10 22.19
C SER A 585 2.84 22.11 21.03
N GLY A 586 3.45 20.93 21.25
CA GLY A 586 3.80 19.99 20.20
C GLY A 586 4.93 20.49 19.29
N LYS A 587 5.52 21.66 19.60
CA LYS A 587 6.56 22.30 18.78
C LYS A 587 7.82 21.43 18.80
N LYS A 588 8.40 21.27 17.60
CA LYS A 588 9.67 20.58 17.36
C LYS A 588 10.69 21.60 16.88
N THR A 589 11.84 21.72 17.55
CA THR A 589 12.94 22.62 17.17
C THR A 589 14.25 21.86 17.05
N ILE A 590 15.04 22.15 16.02
CA ILE A 590 16.35 21.51 15.83
C ILE A 590 17.28 21.95 16.95
N TRP A 591 17.92 20.98 17.58
CA TRP A 591 18.98 21.25 18.54
C TRP A 591 20.30 21.49 17.83
N GLN A 592 21.03 22.51 18.30
CA GLN A 592 22.32 22.90 17.75
C GLN A 592 23.44 22.33 18.62
N ASP A 593 24.22 21.40 18.07
CA ASP A 593 25.42 20.89 18.70
C ASP A 593 26.62 21.75 18.31
N SER A 594 27.14 22.52 19.27
CA SER A 594 28.29 23.41 19.04
C SER A 594 29.60 22.66 18.72
N ASN A 595 29.64 21.33 18.90
CA ASN A 595 30.83 20.52 18.62
C ASN A 595 30.87 20.00 17.18
N LEU A 596 29.77 20.12 16.44
CA LEU A 596 29.73 19.69 15.04
C LEU A 596 30.39 20.73 14.13
N PRO A 597 31.09 20.29 13.08
CA PRO A 597 31.50 21.21 12.02
C PRO A 597 30.26 21.82 11.38
N THR A 598 30.37 23.03 10.83
CA THR A 598 29.29 23.66 10.07
C THR A 598 29.81 24.00 8.69
N LEU A 599 29.24 23.37 7.66
CA LEU A 599 29.49 23.76 6.28
C LEU A 599 28.69 25.02 5.96
N THR A 600 29.37 26.07 5.49
CA THR A 600 28.73 27.30 5.03
C THR A 600 28.14 27.16 3.63
N THR A 601 28.71 26.30 2.79
CA THR A 601 28.20 25.92 1.48
C THR A 601 28.35 24.41 1.28
N LEU A 602 27.33 23.80 0.69
CA LEU A 602 27.44 22.40 0.26
C LEU A 602 28.22 22.32 -1.04
N PRO A 603 29.24 21.44 -1.12
CA PRO A 603 29.87 21.14 -2.39
C PRO A 603 28.82 20.66 -3.40
N GLU A 604 28.86 21.17 -4.64
CA GLU A 604 27.95 20.76 -5.73
C GLU A 604 27.99 19.25 -6.00
N THR A 605 29.06 18.58 -5.58
CA THR A 605 29.26 17.13 -5.71
C THR A 605 28.48 16.30 -4.69
N ILE A 606 27.87 16.93 -3.67
CA ILE A 606 27.08 16.25 -2.63
C ILE A 606 25.60 16.41 -2.95
N ASN A 607 24.98 15.34 -3.46
CA ASN A 607 23.53 15.22 -3.49
C ASN A 607 23.05 14.41 -2.28
N ILE A 608 22.38 15.08 -1.35
CA ILE A 608 21.86 14.48 -0.10
C ILE A 608 20.79 13.42 -0.41
N GLN A 609 19.92 13.67 -1.40
CA GLN A 609 18.86 12.74 -1.78
C GLN A 609 19.45 11.43 -2.30
N ASP A 610 20.43 11.54 -3.20
CA ASP A 610 21.17 10.40 -3.75
C ASP A 610 21.86 9.61 -2.64
N ARG A 611 22.51 10.27 -1.66
CA ARG A 611 23.14 9.56 -0.54
C ARG A 611 22.14 8.75 0.27
N LEU A 612 20.99 9.34 0.60
CA LEU A 612 19.95 8.68 1.39
C LEU A 612 19.28 7.51 0.65
N LEU A 613 19.01 7.67 -0.64
CA LEU A 613 18.38 6.63 -1.46
C LEU A 613 19.36 5.52 -1.83
N HIS A 614 20.54 5.89 -2.36
CA HIS A 614 21.50 4.93 -2.87
C HIS A 614 22.10 4.04 -1.76
N VAL A 615 22.27 4.53 -0.53
CA VAL A 615 22.86 3.71 0.55
C VAL A 615 21.97 2.51 0.89
N MET A 616 20.65 2.73 0.91
CA MET A 616 19.67 1.67 1.15
C MET A 616 19.59 0.71 -0.03
N ALA A 617 19.57 1.25 -1.25
CA ALA A 617 19.50 0.45 -2.48
C ALA A 617 20.75 -0.41 -2.68
N LEU A 618 21.94 0.12 -2.38
CA LEU A 618 23.20 -0.61 -2.46
C LEU A 618 23.23 -1.79 -1.50
N ASP A 619 22.82 -1.58 -0.24
CA ASP A 619 22.79 -2.66 0.73
C ASP A 619 21.63 -3.65 0.47
N SER A 620 20.56 -3.22 -0.19
CA SER A 620 19.52 -4.12 -0.70
C SER A 620 20.08 -5.06 -1.76
N TYR A 621 20.93 -4.57 -2.67
CA TYR A 621 21.65 -5.44 -3.60
C TYR A 621 22.58 -6.43 -2.88
N ARG A 622 23.26 -5.99 -1.80
CA ARG A 622 24.04 -6.92 -0.96
C ARG A 622 23.16 -8.03 -0.39
N CYS A 623 21.97 -7.70 0.10
CA CYS A 623 21.01 -8.69 0.58
C CYS A 623 20.61 -9.73 -0.49
N LEU A 624 20.54 -9.37 -1.78
CA LEU A 624 20.30 -10.34 -2.85
C LEU A 624 21.48 -11.30 -3.04
N ILE A 625 22.71 -10.79 -3.13
CA ILE A 625 23.88 -11.64 -3.40
C ILE A 625 24.33 -12.46 -2.19
N GLU A 626 23.99 -12.01 -0.98
CA GLU A 626 24.19 -12.75 0.27
C GLU A 626 23.09 -13.81 0.51
N GLY A 627 22.02 -13.81 -0.30
CA GLY A 627 20.91 -14.76 -0.18
C GLY A 627 19.94 -14.44 0.96
N ILE A 628 19.94 -13.21 1.50
CA ILE A 628 18.91 -12.75 2.44
C ILE A 628 17.59 -12.51 1.69
N LEU A 629 17.68 -11.97 0.48
CA LEU A 629 16.54 -11.82 -0.44
C LEU A 629 16.68 -12.80 -1.60
N ASP A 630 15.61 -13.51 -1.93
CA ASP A 630 15.55 -14.32 -3.15
C ASP A 630 15.15 -13.50 -4.38
N ARG A 631 14.31 -12.47 -4.17
CA ARG A 631 13.67 -11.72 -5.25
C ARG A 631 13.74 -10.21 -5.00
N PRO A 632 14.00 -9.41 -6.05
CA PRO A 632 13.94 -7.94 -5.94
C PRO A 632 12.58 -7.41 -5.44
N ILE A 633 11.47 -8.04 -5.84
CA ILE A 633 10.13 -7.53 -5.50
C ILE A 633 9.84 -7.58 -4.00
N ASP A 634 10.34 -8.60 -3.28
CA ASP A 634 10.21 -8.68 -1.82
C ASP A 634 10.98 -7.55 -1.14
N GLY A 635 12.15 -7.20 -1.68
CA GLY A 635 12.94 -6.06 -1.22
C GLY A 635 12.24 -4.71 -1.47
N ASP A 636 11.62 -4.54 -2.64
CA ASP A 636 10.85 -3.34 -2.98
C ASP A 636 9.62 -3.16 -2.08
N ILE A 637 8.85 -4.23 -1.87
CA ILE A 637 7.69 -4.24 -0.97
C ILE A 637 8.15 -3.94 0.46
N GLY A 638 9.19 -4.62 0.92
CA GLY A 638 9.75 -4.43 2.26
C GLY A 638 10.22 -3.00 2.52
N ALA A 639 10.94 -2.42 1.57
CA ALA A 639 11.43 -1.06 1.67
C ALA A 639 10.28 -0.02 1.69
N THR A 640 9.32 -0.15 0.77
CA THR A 640 8.24 0.84 0.65
C THR A 640 7.20 0.75 1.78
N LEU A 641 6.83 -0.46 2.21
CA LEU A 641 5.78 -0.65 3.22
C LEU A 641 6.30 -0.74 4.66
N GLY A 642 7.54 -1.20 4.85
CA GLY A 642 8.13 -1.39 6.18
C GLY A 642 8.79 -0.14 6.73
N ILE A 643 9.62 0.50 5.91
CA ILE A 643 10.52 1.57 6.36
C ILE A 643 10.32 2.89 5.60
N GLY A 644 9.28 2.97 4.76
CA GLY A 644 8.85 4.22 4.12
C GLY A 644 9.74 4.70 2.97
N TYR A 645 10.42 3.78 2.28
CA TYR A 645 11.19 4.12 1.08
C TYR A 645 10.27 4.79 0.03
N PRO A 646 10.72 5.83 -0.69
CA PRO A 646 9.82 6.66 -1.49
C PRO A 646 9.07 5.89 -2.58
N ILE A 647 7.74 5.84 -2.48
CA ILE A 647 6.86 4.99 -3.31
C ILE A 647 7.03 5.22 -4.81
N HIS A 648 7.32 6.45 -5.25
CA HIS A 648 7.48 6.80 -6.67
C HIS A 648 8.66 6.07 -7.36
N THR A 649 9.63 5.61 -6.58
CA THR A 649 10.73 4.79 -7.11
C THR A 649 10.30 3.35 -7.43
N GLY A 650 9.12 2.93 -6.92
CA GLY A 650 8.72 1.52 -6.89
C GLY A 650 9.47 0.67 -5.88
N GLY A 651 10.39 1.22 -5.09
CA GLY A 651 11.25 0.49 -4.15
C GLY A 651 12.73 0.62 -4.49
N VAL A 652 13.58 -0.06 -3.70
CA VAL A 652 15.04 0.01 -3.78
C VAL A 652 15.62 -0.45 -5.12
N PHE A 653 15.07 -1.50 -5.74
CA PHE A 653 15.52 -1.99 -7.04
C PHE A 653 14.87 -1.22 -8.18
N GLY A 654 13.60 -0.83 -8.02
CA GLY A 654 12.96 0.11 -8.95
C GLY A 654 13.72 1.44 -9.05
N HIS A 655 14.23 1.93 -7.92
CA HIS A 655 15.10 3.11 -7.87
C HIS A 655 16.39 2.92 -8.68
N ILE A 656 17.09 1.79 -8.52
CA ILE A 656 18.31 1.51 -9.28
C ILE A 656 18.03 1.52 -10.79
N ASP A 657 16.92 0.91 -11.21
CA ASP A 657 16.52 0.88 -12.62
C ASP A 657 16.14 2.27 -13.16
N GLN A 658 15.45 3.10 -12.36
CA GLN A 658 15.12 4.48 -12.75
C GLN A 658 16.37 5.37 -12.88
N VAL A 659 17.37 5.18 -12.01
CA VAL A 659 18.66 5.89 -12.09
C VAL A 659 19.50 5.38 -13.27
N GLY A 660 19.38 4.09 -13.58
CA GLY A 660 20.24 3.34 -14.49
C GLY A 660 21.48 2.83 -13.76
N LEU A 661 21.73 1.52 -13.84
CA LEU A 661 22.72 0.84 -13.01
C LEU A 661 24.16 1.39 -13.16
N GLN A 662 24.57 1.79 -14.37
CA GLN A 662 25.88 2.41 -14.59
C GLN A 662 26.04 3.74 -13.85
N LYS A 663 25.01 4.58 -13.90
CA LYS A 663 25.01 5.86 -13.19
C LYS A 663 24.96 5.63 -11.68
N PHE A 664 24.09 4.72 -11.22
CA PHE A 664 23.98 4.34 -9.81
C PHE A 664 25.33 3.90 -9.23
N VAL A 665 26.05 3.00 -9.91
CA VAL A 665 27.37 2.55 -9.48
C VAL A 665 28.38 3.70 -9.45
N LYS A 666 28.39 4.55 -10.49
CA LYS A 666 29.26 5.74 -10.53
C LYS A 666 28.98 6.71 -9.38
N ASP A 667 27.72 6.90 -9.03
CA ASP A 667 27.32 7.75 -7.91
C ASP A 667 27.76 7.12 -6.58
N CYS A 668 27.53 5.81 -6.37
CA CYS A 668 28.05 5.09 -5.21
C CYS A 668 29.58 5.17 -5.08
N GLN A 669 30.32 5.07 -6.19
CA GLN A 669 31.79 5.17 -6.20
C GLN A 669 32.28 6.52 -5.66
N ARG A 670 31.54 7.61 -5.89
CA ARG A 670 31.87 8.92 -5.33
C ARG A 670 31.72 8.96 -3.81
N PHE A 671 30.87 8.09 -3.27
CA PHE A 671 30.57 8.00 -1.84
C PHE A 671 31.40 6.94 -1.10
N GLU A 672 32.14 6.06 -1.79
CA GLU A 672 32.97 5.00 -1.17
C GLU A 672 33.89 5.52 -0.06
N ARG A 673 34.46 6.73 -0.24
CA ARG A 673 35.35 7.36 0.75
C ARG A 673 34.66 7.76 2.07
N LEU A 674 33.33 7.72 2.12
CA LEU A 674 32.52 8.18 3.25
C LEU A 674 32.29 7.08 4.29
N GLY A 675 32.49 5.81 3.92
CA GLY A 675 32.46 4.70 4.87
C GLY A 675 32.12 3.36 4.22
N GLU A 676 32.23 2.30 5.02
CA GLU A 676 32.05 0.91 4.59
C GLU A 676 30.63 0.62 4.06
N GLN A 677 29.63 1.40 4.47
CA GLN A 677 28.26 1.31 3.96
C GLN A 677 28.18 1.55 2.44
N TRP A 678 29.20 2.19 1.85
CA TRP A 678 29.30 2.48 0.42
C TRP A 678 30.14 1.46 -0.38
N MET A 679 30.65 0.39 0.25
CA MET A 679 31.45 -0.63 -0.43
C MET A 679 30.68 -1.33 -1.56
N ILE A 680 31.15 -1.20 -2.80
CA ILE A 680 30.43 -1.76 -3.95
C ILE A 680 30.88 -3.21 -4.20
N PRO A 681 29.97 -4.20 -4.22
CA PRO A 681 30.34 -5.57 -4.57
C PRO A 681 30.86 -5.66 -6.01
N THR A 682 31.87 -6.49 -6.25
CA THR A 682 32.43 -6.70 -7.60
C THR A 682 31.38 -7.16 -8.61
N SER A 683 30.41 -7.97 -8.18
CA SER A 683 29.30 -8.41 -9.02
C SER A 683 28.42 -7.26 -9.50
N LEU A 684 28.28 -6.17 -8.73
CA LEU A 684 27.49 -5.00 -9.16
C LEU A 684 28.20 -4.22 -10.26
N HIS A 685 29.54 -4.13 -10.21
CA HIS A 685 30.33 -3.56 -11.30
C HIS A 685 30.18 -4.35 -12.59
N GLN A 686 30.14 -5.69 -12.50
CA GLN A 686 29.95 -6.57 -13.67
C GLN A 686 28.57 -6.35 -14.30
N LEU A 687 27.50 -6.38 -13.49
CA LEU A 687 26.14 -6.12 -13.96
C LEU A 687 26.00 -4.72 -14.58
N ALA A 688 26.67 -3.70 -14.01
CA ALA A 688 26.69 -2.36 -14.58
C ALA A 688 27.37 -2.33 -15.96
N ALA A 689 28.47 -3.05 -16.14
CA ALA A 689 29.16 -3.16 -17.43
C ALA A 689 28.29 -3.84 -18.50
N GLU A 690 27.39 -4.73 -18.09
CA GLU A 690 26.42 -5.43 -18.95
C GLU A 690 25.12 -4.65 -19.18
N ASN A 691 24.99 -3.43 -18.61
CA ASN A 691 23.77 -2.62 -18.66
C ASN A 691 22.53 -3.38 -18.15
N PHE A 692 22.71 -4.15 -17.08
CA PHE A 692 21.64 -4.93 -16.46
C PHE A 692 20.57 -4.03 -15.83
N THR A 693 19.31 -4.46 -15.94
CA THR A 693 18.16 -3.91 -15.18
C THR A 693 17.52 -5.00 -14.34
N PHE A 694 17.02 -4.66 -13.15
CA PHE A 694 16.35 -5.61 -12.26
C PHE A 694 14.95 -5.98 -12.73
N TYR A 695 14.32 -5.12 -13.52
CA TYR A 695 13.00 -5.32 -14.10
C TYR A 695 12.96 -5.08 -15.61
N LEU A 696 12.08 -5.81 -16.28
CA LEU A 696 11.65 -5.60 -17.66
C LEU A 696 10.15 -5.32 -17.64
N GLY A 697 9.79 -4.04 -17.50
CA GLY A 697 8.42 -3.61 -17.24
C GLY A 697 7.95 -4.09 -15.87
N LEU A 698 6.90 -4.92 -15.83
CA LEU A 698 6.34 -5.46 -14.59
C LEU A 698 7.05 -6.74 -14.11
N GLN A 699 7.88 -7.36 -14.95
CA GLN A 699 8.50 -8.66 -14.68
C GLN A 699 9.91 -8.47 -14.11
N SER A 700 10.31 -9.35 -13.17
CA SER A 700 11.68 -9.37 -12.69
C SER A 700 12.62 -9.99 -13.73
N ASN A 701 13.77 -9.36 -13.89
CA ASN A 701 14.90 -9.85 -14.70
C ASN A 701 16.01 -10.46 -13.83
N TRP A 702 15.81 -10.52 -12.51
CA TRP A 702 16.75 -11.18 -11.62
C TRP A 702 16.66 -12.70 -11.80
N PRO A 703 17.79 -13.41 -11.99
CA PRO A 703 17.75 -14.84 -12.14
C PRO A 703 17.20 -15.44 -10.85
N ILE A 704 16.06 -16.13 -10.97
CA ILE A 704 15.62 -17.03 -9.90
C ILE A 704 16.70 -18.10 -9.86
N GLN A 705 17.59 -18.02 -8.87
CA GLN A 705 18.46 -19.14 -8.56
C GLN A 705 17.51 -20.30 -8.30
N LYS A 706 17.43 -21.25 -9.22
CA LYS A 706 16.99 -22.59 -8.87
C LYS A 706 17.97 -23.00 -7.78
N GLN A 707 17.54 -22.95 -6.53
CA GLN A 707 18.25 -23.57 -5.42
C GLN A 707 18.34 -25.07 -5.75
N ASN A 708 19.35 -25.41 -6.54
CA ASN A 708 19.85 -26.75 -6.74
C ASN A 708 21.08 -26.85 -5.84
N LEU A 709 20.83 -27.24 -4.58
CA LEU A 709 21.57 -28.22 -3.76
C LEU A 709 21.39 -27.92 -2.27
#